data_AF-A0A5D0J2H2-F1
#
_entry.id   AF-A0A5D0J2H2-F1
#
_cell.length_a   1.000
_cell.length_b   1.000
_cell.length_c   1.000
_cell.angle_alpha   90.00
_cell.angle_beta   90.00
_cell.angle_gamma   90.00
#
_symmetry.space_group_name_H-M   'P 1'
#
loop_
_entity.id
_entity.type
_entity.pdbx_description
1 polymer ?
#
loop_
_entity_poly.entity_id
_entity_poly.type
_entity_poly.pdbx_seq_one_letter_code
_entity_poly.pdbx_strand_id
1 'polypeptide(L)'
;MDRRKFLLNTAGATITTAVLPLASCKSIDGNLTEINISNTDNSERERNWYQMGTGKQVKTPIRRKHVSYDVAVIGAGMAGISAAVAAARNGAKTLLVNDRPCLGGNASSEIRVTVNGVAHLKPDGKPERETGIIEELLIENRAKNPQESYPVWDHIVYDFVTREPNLTVMLNTQAIDAEVEGAKIISAKCWQLTTETEFIINAPIFIDCSGDGMMAAKAGAFYRTGREGKKEYNETYAPDEPDGWQMGASILMQAKDMGKPMPYEAPSFVIKFDAEKAKAKGRKIKQFVDGFWWVELGSDYDIVDVQEENRHKLMGYLHGVWDYIKNSGDFPESENFALDWVGSLPGRRESRRFIGDYILSEGDLLNHKHFEDAIGFGGWSLDEHNPGGIENLNDNPSFFHHNFREIYQVPFRSLYSVNIQNLMFAGRNASLTHIALSSTRIQGTCALMGQAVGTAATMCNEKNILPREVAQKHIQELQEKLMRDDVYIPKRKAKDVNDLAKRASLIFASSTKSGNANNLTNGISRDIDGKINHWCSEDLNAHVQLEWETPVNLSKVEIKCDSNLKVNIMMRKMPPKKNDITIVPPQLLKRLDVEGRVNGNWIKLGEKTKNITRLIKFSFNQIKVTAIRINLKETYGTKYVKLFEVRCYS
;
A
#
# COMPACT_ATOMS: atom_id res chain seq x y z
N MET A 1 52.75 6.52 -42.76
CA MET A 1 52.98 5.23 -43.47
C MET A 1 51.96 4.24 -42.94
N ASP A 2 50.79 4.15 -43.54
CA ASP A 2 50.44 3.47 -44.78
C ASP A 2 50.05 2.00 -44.56
N ARG A 3 48.89 1.68 -45.14
CA ARG A 3 48.14 0.44 -45.10
C ARG A 3 48.87 -0.65 -45.90
N ARG A 4 48.80 -1.92 -45.46
CA ARG A 4 48.31 -3.09 -46.24
C ARG A 4 48.83 -4.45 -45.72
N LYS A 5 47.96 -5.46 -45.92
CA LYS A 5 48.22 -6.93 -46.05
C LYS A 5 48.42 -7.68 -44.71
N PHE A 6 47.89 -8.90 -44.48
CA PHE A 6 47.33 -9.94 -45.35
C PHE A 6 46.61 -10.99 -44.47
N LEU A 7 45.69 -11.73 -45.10
CA LEU A 7 44.85 -12.78 -44.55
C LEU A 7 45.58 -14.15 -44.45
N LEU A 8 45.03 -15.01 -43.58
CA LEU A 8 44.93 -16.50 -43.65
C LEU A 8 45.84 -17.41 -42.80
N ASN A 9 45.10 -18.33 -42.15
CA ASN A 9 45.41 -19.69 -41.73
C ASN A 9 46.24 -19.91 -40.46
N THR A 10 45.61 -20.44 -39.41
CA THR A 10 45.59 -21.91 -39.20
C THR A 10 44.71 -22.31 -38.03
N ALA A 11 44.03 -23.45 -38.19
CA ALA A 11 43.35 -24.20 -37.15
C ALA A 11 44.35 -24.69 -36.10
N GLY A 12 43.92 -24.70 -34.85
CA GLY A 12 44.63 -25.31 -33.74
C GLY A 12 43.68 -25.50 -32.56
N ALA A 13 43.03 -26.66 -32.52
CA ALA A 13 42.28 -27.10 -31.35
C ALA A 13 43.26 -27.35 -30.20
N THR A 14 43.00 -26.73 -29.06
CA THR A 14 43.55 -27.16 -27.77
C THR A 14 42.42 -27.16 -26.75
N ILE A 15 42.04 -28.37 -26.36
CA ILE A 15 41.26 -28.66 -25.17
C ILE A 15 42.18 -28.38 -23.98
N THR A 16 41.86 -27.36 -23.20
CA THR A 16 42.45 -27.16 -21.87
C THR A 16 41.34 -27.08 -20.83
N THR A 17 41.26 -28.15 -20.07
CA THR A 17 40.57 -28.33 -18.80
C THR A 17 40.68 -27.09 -17.90
N ALA A 18 39.57 -26.36 -17.72
CA ALA A 18 39.47 -25.36 -16.67
C ALA A 18 38.93 -26.03 -15.40
N VAL A 19 39.86 -26.36 -14.52
CA VAL A 19 39.62 -26.65 -13.10
C VAL A 19 38.91 -25.43 -12.49
N LEU A 20 37.67 -25.61 -12.03
CA LEU A 20 36.99 -24.63 -11.19
C LEU A 20 37.72 -24.52 -9.85
N PRO A 21 38.22 -23.34 -9.42
CA PRO A 21 38.66 -23.17 -8.06
C PRO A 21 37.43 -23.00 -7.16
N LEU A 22 37.28 -23.95 -6.24
CA LEU A 22 36.63 -23.74 -4.96
C LEU A 22 37.26 -22.51 -4.29
N ALA A 23 36.45 -21.49 -4.02
CA ALA A 23 36.82 -20.42 -3.10
C ALA A 23 35.70 -20.25 -2.08
N SER A 24 35.87 -20.92 -0.95
CA SER A 24 35.22 -20.55 0.30
C SER A 24 35.78 -19.22 0.77
N CYS A 25 34.93 -18.30 1.21
CA CYS A 25 35.28 -17.33 2.24
C CYS A 25 34.05 -17.00 3.08
N LYS A 26 34.14 -17.28 4.38
CA LYS A 26 33.24 -16.73 5.39
C LYS A 26 33.62 -15.28 5.62
N SER A 27 32.62 -14.40 5.69
CA SER A 27 32.68 -13.23 6.55
C SER A 27 31.33 -13.02 7.25
N ILE A 28 31.47 -12.64 8.51
CA ILE A 28 30.47 -12.35 9.51
C ILE A 28 29.99 -10.90 9.30
N ASP A 29 28.69 -10.70 9.45
CA ASP A 29 27.95 -9.43 9.61
C ASP A 29 27.58 -8.59 8.36
N GLY A 30 26.25 -8.51 8.11
CA GLY A 30 25.60 -7.43 7.35
C GLY A 30 25.05 -7.83 5.97
N ASN A 31 23.93 -8.57 5.94
CA ASN A 31 23.26 -9.03 4.71
C ASN A 31 22.98 -7.90 3.71
N LEU A 32 23.69 -7.92 2.57
CA LEU A 32 23.19 -7.48 1.27
C LEU A 32 22.77 -8.74 0.51
N THR A 33 21.53 -8.82 0.06
CA THR A 33 21.03 -9.93 -0.73
C THR A 33 21.77 -10.00 -2.08
N GLU A 34 22.54 -11.07 -2.30
CA GLU A 34 23.18 -11.34 -3.59
C GLU A 34 22.11 -11.51 -4.67
N ILE A 35 22.15 -10.61 -5.66
CA ILE A 35 21.37 -10.75 -6.89
C ILE A 35 22.09 -11.79 -7.75
N ASN A 36 21.47 -12.95 -7.97
CA ASN A 36 21.94 -13.94 -8.93
C ASN A 36 21.82 -13.35 -10.35
N ILE A 37 22.92 -12.80 -10.87
CA ILE A 37 23.01 -12.29 -12.25
C ILE A 37 23.52 -13.43 -13.12
N SER A 38 22.68 -13.99 -13.98
CA SER A 38 23.14 -14.85 -15.07
C SER A 38 23.48 -14.00 -16.29
N ASN A 39 24.63 -14.28 -16.89
CA ASN A 39 25.23 -13.49 -17.96
C ASN A 39 24.96 -14.21 -19.30
N THR A 40 23.98 -13.74 -20.08
CA THR A 40 23.58 -14.40 -21.34
C THR A 40 23.55 -13.44 -22.53
N ASP A 41 24.58 -12.61 -22.70
CA ASP A 41 24.76 -11.87 -23.96
C ASP A 41 26.11 -12.20 -24.58
N ASN A 42 26.09 -13.13 -25.54
CA ASN A 42 27.24 -13.55 -26.35
C ASN A 42 27.34 -12.71 -27.65
N SER A 43 26.76 -11.51 -27.68
CA SER A 43 26.73 -10.61 -28.84
C SER A 43 27.42 -9.26 -28.64
N GLU A 44 28.29 -9.14 -27.62
CA GLU A 44 29.08 -7.93 -27.42
C GLU A 44 30.09 -7.75 -28.58
N ARG A 45 29.77 -6.84 -29.52
CA ARG A 45 30.82 -6.05 -30.18
C ARG A 45 31.78 -5.61 -29.08
N GLU A 46 33.04 -6.01 -29.11
CA GLU A 46 34.04 -5.64 -28.10
C GLU A 46 34.01 -4.12 -27.85
N ARG A 47 33.32 -3.70 -26.79
CA ARG A 47 33.22 -2.29 -26.42
C ARG A 47 34.48 -1.96 -25.64
N ASN A 48 35.41 -1.27 -26.31
CA ASN A 48 36.68 -0.82 -25.73
C ASN A 48 36.46 0.29 -24.70
N TRP A 49 36.03 -0.06 -23.48
CA TRP A 49 35.90 0.93 -22.41
C TRP A 49 37.26 1.18 -21.74
N TYR A 50 37.87 2.30 -22.12
CA TYR A 50 39.09 2.80 -21.51
C TYR A 50 38.76 3.92 -20.52
N GLN A 51 39.18 3.75 -19.26
CA GLN A 51 39.09 4.83 -18.29
C GLN A 51 40.23 5.83 -18.56
N MET A 52 39.87 6.96 -19.13
CA MET A 52 40.80 8.07 -19.38
C MET A 52 41.41 8.58 -18.05
N GLY A 53 42.65 9.04 -18.10
CA GLY A 53 43.37 9.59 -16.94
C GLY A 53 44.02 8.55 -16.02
N THR A 54 43.51 7.31 -15.96
CA THR A 54 44.18 6.20 -15.24
C THR A 54 44.89 5.22 -16.18
N GLY A 55 44.56 5.26 -17.48
CA GLY A 55 45.06 4.31 -18.47
C GLY A 55 44.55 2.88 -18.25
N LYS A 56 43.59 2.69 -17.33
CA LYS A 56 43.07 1.38 -16.97
C LYS A 56 41.96 0.98 -17.94
N GLN A 57 42.10 -0.22 -18.50
CA GLN A 57 40.98 -0.90 -19.13
C GLN A 57 40.03 -1.36 -18.02
N VAL A 58 38.78 -0.91 -18.07
CA VAL A 58 37.76 -1.27 -17.09
C VAL A 58 36.72 -2.18 -17.72
N LYS A 59 36.13 -3.07 -16.93
CA LYS A 59 35.09 -3.98 -17.42
C LYS A 59 33.85 -3.16 -17.82
N THR A 60 33.36 -3.37 -19.04
CA THR A 60 32.10 -2.79 -19.53
C THR A 60 30.98 -3.10 -18.55
N PRO A 61 30.13 -2.12 -18.16
CA PRO A 61 29.04 -2.39 -17.24
C PRO A 61 28.05 -3.32 -17.94
N ILE A 62 27.59 -4.33 -17.20
CA ILE A 62 26.53 -5.21 -17.67
C ILE A 62 25.21 -4.42 -17.57
N ARG A 63 24.71 -3.95 -18.71
CA ARG A 63 23.49 -3.14 -18.85
C ARG A 63 22.24 -3.97 -19.20
N ARG A 64 22.37 -5.29 -19.29
CA ARG A 64 21.25 -6.24 -19.40
C ARG A 64 21.39 -7.28 -18.31
N LYS A 65 20.42 -7.41 -17.41
CA LYS A 65 20.48 -8.30 -16.25
C LYS A 65 19.25 -9.18 -16.17
N HIS A 66 19.47 -10.48 -16.04
CA HIS A 66 18.41 -11.45 -15.75
C HIS A 66 18.38 -11.71 -14.25
N VAL A 67 17.20 -11.60 -13.64
CA VAL A 67 17.01 -11.79 -12.20
C VAL A 67 15.75 -12.62 -11.94
N SER A 68 15.81 -13.48 -10.93
CA SER A 68 14.69 -14.37 -10.56
C SER A 68 14.25 -14.16 -9.11
N TYR A 69 12.94 -14.11 -8.92
CA TYR A 69 12.26 -13.93 -7.65
C TYR A 69 11.04 -14.84 -7.56
N ASP A 70 10.54 -15.08 -6.35
CA ASP A 70 9.31 -15.85 -6.13
C ASP A 70 8.08 -14.99 -6.45
N VAL A 71 8.15 -13.69 -6.19
CA VAL A 71 7.07 -12.73 -6.45
C VAL A 71 7.66 -11.44 -7.00
N ALA A 72 7.11 -10.95 -8.12
CA ALA A 72 7.43 -9.62 -8.66
C ALA A 72 6.23 -8.68 -8.52
N VAL A 73 6.41 -7.60 -7.75
CA VAL A 73 5.41 -6.56 -7.53
C VAL A 73 5.81 -5.31 -8.31
N ILE A 74 4.95 -4.86 -9.22
CA ILE A 74 5.18 -3.68 -10.06
C ILE A 74 4.37 -2.50 -9.51
N GLY A 75 5.02 -1.40 -9.17
CA GLY A 75 4.44 -0.19 -8.60
C GLY A 75 4.45 -0.18 -7.08
N ALA A 76 4.95 0.91 -6.49
CA ALA A 76 5.07 1.06 -5.04
C ALA A 76 4.12 2.11 -4.44
N GLY A 77 2.86 2.13 -4.87
CA GLY A 77 1.78 2.78 -4.12
C GLY A 77 1.46 2.01 -2.82
N MET A 78 0.52 2.49 -2.00
CA MET A 78 0.12 1.80 -0.77
C MET A 78 -0.32 0.34 -1.01
N ALA A 79 -0.94 0.03 -2.14
CA ALA A 79 -1.24 -1.36 -2.54
C ALA A 79 0.02 -2.19 -2.78
N GLY A 80 0.97 -1.68 -3.58
CA GLY A 80 2.20 -2.40 -3.91
C GLY A 80 3.14 -2.58 -2.73
N ILE A 81 3.26 -1.57 -1.87
CA ILE A 81 4.01 -1.66 -0.60
C ILE A 81 3.41 -2.77 0.27
N SER A 82 2.09 -2.75 0.49
CA SER A 82 1.42 -3.80 1.27
C SER A 82 1.56 -5.19 0.66
N ALA A 83 1.47 -5.31 -0.67
CA ALA A 83 1.66 -6.58 -1.36
C ALA A 83 3.08 -7.13 -1.19
N ALA A 84 4.09 -6.28 -1.41
CA ALA A 84 5.48 -6.69 -1.33
C ALA A 84 5.89 -7.06 0.10
N VAL A 85 5.48 -6.26 1.09
CA VAL A 85 5.75 -6.54 2.51
C VAL A 85 5.00 -7.80 2.96
N ALA A 86 3.75 -8.00 2.55
CA ALA A 86 2.99 -9.21 2.89
C ALA A 86 3.65 -10.47 2.31
N ALA A 87 4.04 -10.45 1.03
CA ALA A 87 4.72 -11.57 0.38
C ALA A 87 6.06 -11.90 1.06
N ALA A 88 6.89 -10.88 1.31
CA ALA A 88 8.19 -11.02 1.95
C ALA A 88 8.10 -11.57 3.39
N ARG A 89 7.17 -11.04 4.20
CA ARG A 89 6.93 -11.51 5.57
C ARG A 89 6.35 -12.93 5.64
N ASN A 90 5.65 -13.36 4.59
CA ASN A 90 5.19 -14.74 4.45
C ASN A 90 6.27 -15.69 3.89
N GLY A 91 7.47 -15.19 3.58
CA GLY A 91 8.64 -16.01 3.24
C GLY A 91 9.07 -15.99 1.78
N ALA A 92 8.33 -15.33 0.88
CA ALA A 92 8.69 -15.26 -0.53
C ALA A 92 9.86 -14.29 -0.78
N LYS A 93 10.85 -14.70 -1.57
CA LYS A 93 11.86 -13.79 -2.12
C LYS A 93 11.18 -12.84 -3.09
N THR A 94 10.95 -11.60 -2.66
CA THR A 94 10.07 -10.66 -3.33
C THR A 94 10.86 -9.50 -3.93
N LEU A 95 10.48 -9.09 -5.14
CA LEU A 95 10.98 -7.88 -5.78
C LEU A 95 9.86 -6.83 -5.86
N LEU A 96 10.13 -5.61 -5.38
CA LEU A 96 9.27 -4.44 -5.57
C LEU A 96 9.93 -3.48 -6.56
N VAL A 97 9.28 -3.26 -7.70
CA VAL A 97 9.74 -2.36 -8.77
C VAL A 97 8.93 -1.06 -8.71
N ASN A 98 9.60 0.08 -8.74
CA ASN A 98 8.97 1.40 -8.79
C ASN A 98 9.66 2.28 -9.82
N ASP A 99 8.86 2.92 -10.67
CA ASP A 99 9.32 3.74 -11.79
C ASP A 99 9.97 5.06 -11.36
N ARG A 100 9.81 5.46 -10.11
CA ARG A 100 10.23 6.76 -9.55
C ARG A 100 11.15 6.63 -8.32
N PRO A 101 11.82 7.72 -7.89
CA PRO A 101 12.81 7.66 -6.82
C PRO A 101 12.22 7.56 -5.41
N CYS A 102 10.93 7.81 -5.22
CA CYS A 102 10.27 7.65 -3.92
C CYS A 102 9.11 6.65 -3.98
N LEU A 103 8.90 5.98 -2.85
CA LEU A 103 7.79 5.05 -2.64
C LEU A 103 6.55 5.83 -2.14
N GLY A 104 5.38 5.21 -2.24
CA GLY A 104 4.12 5.74 -1.72
C GLY A 104 3.09 6.10 -2.78
N GLY A 105 3.47 6.09 -4.07
CA GLY A 105 2.57 6.44 -5.17
C GLY A 105 2.01 7.84 -5.00
N ASN A 106 0.68 8.01 -5.06
CA ASN A 106 0.04 9.31 -4.84
C ASN A 106 0.29 9.89 -3.43
N ALA A 107 0.66 9.08 -2.43
CA ALA A 107 1.02 9.54 -1.09
C ALA A 107 2.50 9.90 -0.91
N SER A 108 3.33 9.78 -1.95
CA SER A 108 4.74 10.22 -1.86
C SER A 108 4.84 11.75 -1.79
N SER A 109 6.04 12.24 -1.48
CA SER A 109 6.33 13.68 -1.49
C SER A 109 6.17 14.36 -2.85
N GLU A 110 6.14 13.60 -3.94
CA GLU A 110 5.97 14.09 -5.32
C GLU A 110 4.53 14.56 -5.61
N ILE A 111 3.54 13.94 -4.94
CA ILE A 111 2.11 14.13 -5.24
C ILE A 111 1.34 14.62 -4.00
N ARG A 112 1.71 14.16 -2.79
CA ARG A 112 1.17 14.61 -1.49
C ARG A 112 -0.34 14.42 -1.29
N VAL A 113 -0.92 13.38 -1.90
CA VAL A 113 -2.29 12.96 -1.56
C VAL A 113 -2.24 12.16 -0.27
N THR A 114 -2.86 12.70 0.77
CA THR A 114 -2.99 12.04 2.07
C THR A 114 -3.56 10.62 1.94
N VAL A 115 -2.96 9.67 2.66
CA VAL A 115 -3.52 8.32 2.84
C VAL A 115 -4.83 8.44 3.61
N ASN A 116 -5.94 8.41 2.88
CA ASN A 116 -7.28 8.28 3.45
C ASN A 116 -7.71 6.81 3.43
N GLY A 117 -8.74 6.50 4.19
CA GLY A 117 -9.39 5.20 4.29
C GLY A 117 -10.87 5.39 4.55
N VAL A 118 -11.51 4.43 5.22
CA VAL A 118 -12.92 4.57 5.63
C VAL A 118 -13.12 5.79 6.53
N ALA A 119 -13.91 6.75 6.05
CA ALA A 119 -14.26 7.96 6.77
C ALA A 119 -15.73 8.32 6.49
N HIS A 120 -16.33 9.09 7.41
CA HIS A 120 -17.65 9.68 7.22
C HIS A 120 -18.83 8.68 7.11
N LEU A 121 -18.75 7.53 7.78
CA LEU A 121 -19.89 6.60 7.87
C LEU A 121 -21.08 7.26 8.58
N LYS A 122 -22.30 7.07 8.07
CA LYS A 122 -23.54 7.58 8.68
C LYS A 122 -23.93 6.75 9.91
N PRO A 123 -24.62 7.35 10.91
CA PRO A 123 -25.06 8.75 10.97
C PRO A 123 -24.04 9.71 11.62
N ASP A 124 -23.03 9.17 12.30
CA ASP A 124 -22.16 9.94 13.21
C ASP A 124 -20.85 10.42 12.57
N GLY A 125 -20.63 10.10 11.29
CA GLY A 125 -19.45 10.49 10.53
C GLY A 125 -18.16 9.82 11.00
N LYS A 126 -18.25 8.72 11.75
CA LYS A 126 -17.08 8.06 12.33
C LYS A 126 -16.30 7.29 11.26
N PRO A 127 -14.96 7.26 11.38
CA PRO A 127 -14.14 6.37 10.59
C PRO A 127 -14.19 4.93 11.14
N GLU A 128 -13.76 4.01 10.29
CA GLU A 128 -13.51 2.60 10.62
C GLU A 128 -12.18 2.20 10.00
N ARG A 129 -11.07 2.55 10.66
CA ARG A 129 -9.74 2.41 10.03
C ARG A 129 -9.46 0.98 9.57
N GLU A 130 -8.86 0.90 8.39
CA GLU A 130 -8.21 -0.27 7.87
C GLU A 130 -7.08 -0.71 8.82
N THR A 131 -6.90 -2.02 8.96
CA THR A 131 -5.87 -2.64 9.82
C THR A 131 -4.88 -3.44 8.98
N GLY A 132 -3.88 -4.08 9.61
CA GLY A 132 -2.79 -4.74 8.89
C GLY A 132 -1.64 -3.78 8.58
N ILE A 133 -0.95 -4.00 7.46
CA ILE A 133 0.29 -3.30 7.11
C ILE A 133 0.10 -1.78 7.05
N ILE A 134 -1.04 -1.30 6.56
CA ILE A 134 -1.30 0.13 6.46
C ILE A 134 -1.42 0.81 7.83
N GLU A 135 -2.00 0.14 8.82
CA GLU A 135 -2.11 0.66 10.19
C GLU A 135 -0.73 0.72 10.85
N GLU A 136 0.14 -0.28 10.63
CA GLU A 136 1.53 -0.24 11.09
C GLU A 136 2.26 0.99 10.53
N LEU A 137 2.18 1.20 9.22
CA LEU A 137 2.86 2.29 8.54
C LEU A 137 2.35 3.68 8.98
N LEU A 138 1.04 3.82 9.15
CA LEU A 138 0.44 5.08 9.61
C LEU A 138 0.83 5.41 11.07
N ILE A 139 0.84 4.43 11.96
CA ILE A 139 1.30 4.62 13.36
C ILE A 139 2.80 4.93 13.38
N GLU A 140 3.60 4.22 12.59
CA GLU A 140 5.04 4.45 12.49
C GLU A 140 5.37 5.87 12.01
N ASN A 141 4.61 6.39 11.03
CA ASN A 141 4.70 7.79 10.63
C ASN A 141 4.40 8.75 11.79
N ARG A 142 3.35 8.51 12.59
CA ARG A 142 3.07 9.33 13.77
C ARG A 142 4.17 9.27 14.82
N ALA A 143 4.86 8.14 14.95
CA ALA A 143 5.95 7.96 15.90
C ALA A 143 7.26 8.63 15.45
N LYS A 144 7.53 8.68 14.14
CA LYS A 144 8.82 9.10 13.57
C LYS A 144 8.79 10.44 12.82
N ASN A 145 7.62 11.01 12.55
CA ASN A 145 7.45 12.25 11.77
C ASN A 145 6.51 13.27 12.48
N PRO A 146 6.83 13.72 13.71
CA PRO A 146 6.02 14.70 14.44
C PRO A 146 5.85 16.05 13.72
N GLN A 147 6.73 16.35 12.76
CA GLN A 147 6.73 17.55 11.94
C GLN A 147 5.89 17.43 10.66
N GLU A 148 5.27 16.27 10.40
CA GLU A 148 4.36 16.04 9.27
C GLU A 148 4.98 16.36 7.90
N SER A 149 6.25 15.99 7.75
CA SER A 149 7.05 16.25 6.56
C SER A 149 6.92 15.12 5.55
N TYR A 150 6.50 15.43 4.33
CA TYR A 150 6.42 14.47 3.22
C TYR A 150 7.80 13.88 2.85
N PRO A 151 8.88 14.66 2.74
CA PRO A 151 10.23 14.07 2.55
C PRO A 151 10.64 13.09 3.65
N VAL A 152 10.25 13.32 4.91
CA VAL A 152 10.54 12.38 6.01
C VAL A 152 9.65 11.13 5.91
N TRP A 153 8.39 11.30 5.50
CA TRP A 153 7.51 10.17 5.18
C TRP A 153 8.10 9.25 4.11
N ASP A 154 8.68 9.79 3.04
CA ASP A 154 9.31 8.98 2.00
C ASP A 154 10.41 8.07 2.59
N HIS A 155 11.22 8.59 3.52
CA HIS A 155 12.24 7.80 4.21
C HIS A 155 11.67 6.78 5.19
N ILE A 156 10.55 7.08 5.86
CA ILE A 156 9.86 6.11 6.72
C ILE A 156 9.32 4.96 5.87
N VAL A 157 8.70 5.25 4.74
CA VAL A 157 8.19 4.22 3.81
C VAL A 157 9.35 3.41 3.24
N TYR A 158 10.46 4.06 2.87
CA TYR A 158 11.66 3.38 2.40
C TYR A 158 12.22 2.43 3.45
N ASP A 159 12.47 2.90 4.69
CA ASP A 159 12.91 2.08 5.83
C ASP A 159 11.95 0.91 6.07
N PHE A 160 10.64 1.17 6.08
CA PHE A 160 9.59 0.16 6.29
C PHE A 160 9.68 -1.00 5.30
N VAL A 161 10.04 -0.73 4.06
CA VAL A 161 10.16 -1.73 2.99
C VAL A 161 11.54 -2.38 3.00
N THR A 162 12.62 -1.60 3.08
CA THR A 162 13.99 -2.13 2.96
C THR A 162 14.47 -2.91 4.17
N ARG A 163 13.82 -2.74 5.33
CA ARG A 163 14.11 -3.53 6.53
C ARG A 163 13.55 -4.95 6.49
N GLU A 164 12.71 -5.28 5.50
CA GLU A 164 12.15 -6.62 5.34
C GLU A 164 13.17 -7.54 4.62
N PRO A 165 13.65 -8.62 5.27
CA PRO A 165 14.83 -9.36 4.80
C PRO A 165 14.66 -10.08 3.46
N ASN A 166 13.42 -10.43 3.09
CA ASN A 166 13.11 -11.11 1.83
C ASN A 166 12.68 -10.15 0.71
N LEU A 167 12.75 -8.84 0.93
CA LEU A 167 12.26 -7.83 0.00
C LEU A 167 13.41 -7.05 -0.64
N THR A 168 13.53 -7.14 -1.96
CA THR A 168 14.41 -6.27 -2.75
C THR A 168 13.61 -5.14 -3.38
N VAL A 169 14.15 -3.92 -3.36
CA VAL A 169 13.51 -2.74 -3.96
C VAL A 169 14.32 -2.25 -5.15
N MET A 170 13.67 -2.01 -6.29
CA MET A 170 14.23 -1.36 -7.47
C MET A 170 13.50 -0.04 -7.72
N LEU A 171 14.18 1.08 -7.45
CA LEU A 171 13.70 2.43 -7.75
C LEU A 171 14.09 2.86 -9.16
N ASN A 172 13.43 3.90 -9.67
CA ASN A 172 13.68 4.46 -11.00
C ASN A 172 13.63 3.41 -12.12
N THR A 173 12.82 2.36 -11.93
CA THR A 173 12.77 1.17 -12.77
C THR A 173 11.34 0.95 -13.21
N GLN A 174 11.08 1.05 -14.51
CA GLN A 174 9.74 0.92 -15.07
C GLN A 174 9.60 -0.40 -15.80
N ALA A 175 8.55 -1.17 -15.52
CA ALA A 175 8.18 -2.34 -16.31
C ALA A 175 7.54 -1.89 -17.62
N ILE A 176 8.26 -2.07 -18.73
CA ILE A 176 7.91 -1.54 -20.06
C ILE A 176 7.30 -2.60 -20.99
N ASP A 177 7.51 -3.88 -20.68
CA ASP A 177 6.98 -4.99 -21.46
C ASP A 177 6.84 -6.26 -20.62
N ALA A 178 6.13 -7.25 -21.15
CA ALA A 178 5.99 -8.57 -20.56
C ALA A 178 6.05 -9.65 -21.64
N GLU A 179 6.86 -10.68 -21.40
CA GLU A 179 6.90 -11.88 -22.23
C GLU A 179 5.89 -12.90 -21.72
N VAL A 180 5.05 -13.40 -22.62
CA VAL A 180 3.93 -14.30 -22.28
C VAL A 180 4.02 -15.56 -23.13
N GLU A 181 3.96 -16.72 -22.49
CA GLU A 181 3.80 -18.02 -23.14
C GLU A 181 2.44 -18.62 -22.78
N GLY A 182 1.60 -18.85 -23.79
CA GLY A 182 0.21 -19.26 -23.58
C GLY A 182 -0.56 -18.19 -22.78
N ALA A 183 -0.91 -18.51 -21.54
CA ALA A 183 -1.65 -17.63 -20.63
C ALA A 183 -0.83 -17.23 -19.39
N LYS A 184 0.50 -17.37 -19.42
CA LYS A 184 1.39 -17.07 -18.29
C LYS A 184 2.48 -16.10 -18.68
N ILE A 185 2.71 -15.11 -17.81
CA ILE A 185 3.87 -14.22 -17.91
C ILE A 185 5.10 -15.02 -17.51
N ILE A 186 6.11 -15.05 -18.39
CA ILE A 186 7.40 -15.71 -18.15
C ILE A 186 8.41 -14.71 -17.59
N SER A 187 8.41 -13.49 -18.14
CA SER A 187 9.31 -12.43 -17.71
C SER A 187 8.66 -11.05 -17.86
N ALA A 188 9.07 -10.12 -17.00
CA ALA A 188 8.80 -8.70 -17.17
C ALA A 188 10.09 -7.99 -17.58
N LYS A 189 10.03 -7.19 -18.64
CA LYS A 189 11.15 -6.36 -19.08
C LYS A 189 11.02 -4.98 -18.45
N CYS A 190 12.04 -4.58 -17.72
CA CYS A 190 12.11 -3.31 -17.02
C CYS A 190 13.30 -2.48 -17.48
N TRP A 191 13.13 -1.16 -17.52
CA TRP A 191 14.22 -0.21 -17.77
C TRP A 191 14.50 0.63 -16.52
N GLN A 192 15.73 0.58 -16.02
CA GLN A 192 16.18 1.43 -14.93
C GLN A 192 16.86 2.69 -15.46
N LEU A 193 16.22 3.84 -15.28
CA LEU A 193 16.65 5.11 -15.85
C LEU A 193 18.03 5.54 -15.31
N THR A 194 18.25 5.41 -13.99
CA THR A 194 19.47 5.92 -13.33
C THR A 194 20.73 5.15 -13.67
N THR A 195 20.59 3.93 -14.17
CA THR A 195 21.72 3.04 -14.47
C THR A 195 21.72 2.57 -15.92
N GLU A 196 20.82 3.09 -16.76
CA GLU A 196 20.67 2.67 -18.17
C GLU A 196 20.66 1.14 -18.33
N THR A 197 20.01 0.45 -17.38
CA THR A 197 20.06 -1.02 -17.29
C THR A 197 18.69 -1.60 -17.60
N GLU A 198 18.66 -2.51 -18.57
CA GLU A 198 17.54 -3.40 -18.84
C GLU A 198 17.56 -4.58 -17.85
N PHE A 199 16.45 -4.80 -17.16
CA PHE A 199 16.24 -5.95 -16.30
C PHE A 199 15.20 -6.87 -16.93
N ILE A 200 15.51 -8.15 -17.03
CA ILE A 200 14.55 -9.21 -17.34
C ILE A 200 14.25 -9.93 -16.04
N ILE A 201 13.04 -9.74 -15.52
CA ILE A 201 12.61 -10.24 -14.22
C ILE A 201 11.75 -11.48 -14.45
N ASN A 202 12.22 -12.63 -13.98
CA ASN A 202 11.45 -13.87 -13.97
C ASN A 202 10.80 -14.06 -12.58
N ALA A 203 9.52 -14.38 -12.56
CA ALA A 203 8.80 -14.78 -11.35
C ALA A 203 7.66 -15.74 -11.70
N PRO A 204 7.32 -16.71 -10.84
CA PRO A 204 6.15 -17.55 -11.04
C PRO A 204 4.85 -16.75 -10.89
N ILE A 205 4.83 -15.71 -10.05
CA ILE A 205 3.67 -14.83 -9.82
C ILE A 205 4.06 -13.35 -9.99
N PHE A 206 3.24 -12.62 -10.74
CA PHE A 206 3.34 -11.17 -10.93
C PHE A 206 2.15 -10.44 -10.30
N ILE A 207 2.41 -9.30 -9.68
CA ILE A 207 1.39 -8.42 -9.09
C ILE A 207 1.54 -7.01 -9.65
N ASP A 208 0.54 -6.51 -10.39
CA ASP A 208 0.56 -5.14 -10.91
C ASP A 208 -0.21 -4.17 -10.02
N CYS A 209 0.53 -3.30 -9.36
CA CYS A 209 0.10 -2.21 -8.48
C CYS A 209 0.56 -0.82 -8.99
N SER A 210 0.96 -0.71 -10.27
CA SER A 210 1.50 0.52 -10.87
C SER A 210 0.46 1.63 -11.06
N GLY A 211 -0.82 1.28 -10.90
CA GLY A 211 -1.95 2.18 -11.05
C GLY A 211 -2.43 2.35 -12.48
N ASP A 212 -1.55 2.24 -13.49
CA ASP A 212 -1.93 2.25 -14.92
C ASP A 212 -1.81 0.89 -15.60
N GLY A 213 -1.12 -0.04 -14.94
CA GLY A 213 -0.99 -1.43 -15.35
C GLY A 213 -0.34 -1.63 -16.72
N MET A 214 0.72 -0.88 -17.02
CA MET A 214 1.37 -1.00 -18.33
C MET A 214 1.87 -2.43 -18.59
N MET A 215 2.51 -3.07 -17.60
CA MET A 215 2.96 -4.46 -17.72
C MET A 215 1.77 -5.41 -17.91
N ALA A 216 0.73 -5.29 -17.08
CA ALA A 216 -0.48 -6.11 -17.22
C ALA A 216 -1.16 -5.96 -18.59
N ALA A 217 -1.26 -4.73 -19.11
CA ALA A 217 -1.81 -4.47 -20.43
C ALA A 217 -0.93 -5.07 -21.55
N LYS A 218 0.40 -4.94 -21.45
CA LYS A 218 1.36 -5.53 -22.40
C LYS A 218 1.35 -7.06 -22.37
N ALA A 219 1.10 -7.66 -21.21
CA ALA A 219 0.88 -9.09 -21.07
C ALA A 219 -0.43 -9.58 -21.71
N GLY A 220 -1.28 -8.68 -22.23
CA GLY A 220 -2.55 -9.02 -22.84
C GLY A 220 -3.68 -9.24 -21.85
N ALA A 221 -3.55 -8.80 -20.59
CA ALA A 221 -4.65 -8.87 -19.63
C ALA A 221 -5.81 -7.96 -20.09
N PHE A 222 -7.05 -8.46 -20.01
CA PHE A 222 -8.22 -7.66 -20.36
C PHE A 222 -8.43 -6.51 -19.38
N TYR A 223 -8.77 -5.33 -19.90
CA TYR A 223 -9.07 -4.14 -19.10
C TYR A 223 -10.15 -3.28 -19.76
N ARG A 224 -10.71 -2.36 -18.98
CA ARG A 224 -11.69 -1.35 -19.38
C ARG A 224 -11.18 0.05 -19.02
N THR A 225 -11.69 1.04 -19.74
CA THR A 225 -11.50 2.48 -19.49
C THR A 225 -12.84 3.19 -19.70
N GLY A 226 -12.99 4.40 -19.16
CA GLY A 226 -14.22 5.18 -19.27
C GLY A 226 -15.27 4.79 -18.23
N ARG A 227 -16.53 5.13 -18.50
CA ARG A 227 -17.67 4.83 -17.63
C ARG A 227 -18.61 3.84 -18.28
N GLU A 228 -18.99 2.83 -17.50
CA GLU A 228 -20.06 1.91 -17.89
C GLU A 228 -21.42 2.62 -17.92
N GLY A 229 -22.32 2.17 -18.81
CA GLY A 229 -23.71 2.65 -18.80
C GLY A 229 -24.53 1.97 -17.71
N LYS A 230 -25.53 2.66 -17.15
CA LYS A 230 -26.39 2.15 -16.05
C LYS A 230 -26.89 0.72 -16.27
N LYS A 231 -27.30 0.39 -17.50
CA LYS A 231 -27.92 -0.89 -17.87
C LYS A 231 -26.99 -2.09 -17.71
N GLU A 232 -25.67 -1.90 -17.82
CA GLU A 232 -24.73 -3.03 -17.84
C GLU A 232 -24.59 -3.69 -16.46
N TYR A 233 -24.53 -2.89 -15.40
CA TYR A 233 -24.34 -3.35 -14.02
C TYR A 233 -25.50 -2.97 -13.09
N ASN A 234 -26.58 -2.40 -13.63
CA ASN A 234 -27.71 -1.87 -12.87
C ASN A 234 -27.26 -0.84 -11.81
N GLU A 235 -26.39 0.09 -12.24
CA GLU A 235 -25.84 1.16 -11.39
C GLU A 235 -26.71 2.42 -11.48
N THR A 236 -26.96 3.06 -10.35
CA THR A 236 -27.85 4.23 -10.25
C THR A 236 -27.15 5.49 -10.72
N TYR A 237 -25.85 5.63 -10.41
CA TYR A 237 -25.08 6.86 -10.61
C TYR A 237 -24.21 6.84 -11.86
N ALA A 238 -24.10 5.70 -12.54
CA ALA A 238 -23.46 5.61 -13.86
C ALA A 238 -24.19 6.49 -14.91
N PRO A 239 -23.54 6.90 -16.02
CA PRO A 239 -24.22 7.55 -17.14
C PRO A 239 -25.23 6.62 -17.81
N ASP A 240 -26.25 7.18 -18.48
CA ASP A 240 -27.31 6.37 -19.11
C ASP A 240 -26.76 5.43 -20.22
N GLU A 241 -25.79 5.92 -20.98
CA GLU A 241 -25.04 5.17 -21.99
C GLU A 241 -23.54 5.25 -21.67
N PRO A 242 -22.74 4.22 -22.02
CA PRO A 242 -21.31 4.22 -21.72
C PRO A 242 -20.59 5.35 -22.45
N ASP A 243 -19.56 5.92 -21.82
CA ASP A 243 -18.73 6.97 -22.40
C ASP A 243 -17.25 6.82 -22.02
N GLY A 244 -16.39 7.64 -22.66
CA GLY A 244 -14.95 7.57 -22.47
C GLY A 244 -14.42 8.26 -21.22
N TRP A 245 -15.26 8.95 -20.43
CA TRP A 245 -14.77 9.81 -19.36
C TRP A 245 -14.11 9.04 -18.22
N GLN A 246 -12.97 9.52 -17.76
CA GLN A 246 -12.24 8.96 -16.63
C GLN A 246 -12.11 10.00 -15.51
N MET A 247 -12.10 9.56 -14.25
CA MET A 247 -11.79 10.45 -13.13
C MET A 247 -10.40 11.06 -13.31
N GLY A 248 -10.35 12.39 -13.20
CA GLY A 248 -9.19 13.17 -13.55
C GLY A 248 -7.97 12.99 -12.65
N ALA A 249 -6.90 13.67 -13.05
CA ALA A 249 -5.70 13.83 -12.23
C ALA A 249 -5.71 15.20 -11.57
N SER A 250 -5.43 15.24 -10.27
CA SER A 250 -5.35 16.50 -9.52
C SER A 250 -3.90 16.93 -9.33
N ILE A 251 -3.63 18.23 -9.35
CA ILE A 251 -2.33 18.80 -8.97
C ILE A 251 -2.47 19.57 -7.67
N LEU A 252 -1.52 19.39 -6.76
CA LEU A 252 -1.56 20.02 -5.44
C LEU A 252 -0.46 21.08 -5.31
N MET A 253 -0.67 21.99 -4.37
CA MET A 253 0.33 22.96 -3.91
C MET A 253 0.42 22.92 -2.38
N GLN A 254 1.42 23.60 -1.83
CA GLN A 254 1.44 24.00 -0.43
C GLN A 254 1.97 25.43 -0.33
N ALA A 255 1.32 26.26 0.50
CA ALA A 255 1.84 27.56 0.86
C ALA A 255 2.35 27.57 2.31
N LYS A 256 3.22 28.54 2.60
CA LYS A 256 3.80 28.75 3.91
C LYS A 256 3.70 30.22 4.29
N ASP A 257 3.23 30.50 5.51
CA ASP A 257 3.31 31.84 6.08
C ASP A 257 4.78 32.16 6.39
N MET A 258 5.29 33.21 5.75
CA MET A 258 6.68 33.66 5.91
C MET A 258 6.83 34.76 6.97
N GLY A 259 5.72 35.21 7.59
CA GLY A 259 5.70 36.28 8.58
C GLY A 259 6.03 37.67 8.03
N LYS A 260 6.10 37.81 6.70
CA LYS A 260 6.38 39.05 5.97
C LYS A 260 5.69 39.03 4.61
N PRO A 261 5.40 40.19 3.99
CA PRO A 261 4.73 40.23 2.70
C PRO A 261 5.47 39.43 1.62
N MET A 262 4.71 38.62 0.88
CA MET A 262 5.20 37.75 -0.18
C MET A 262 4.44 38.06 -1.48
N PRO A 263 4.84 39.11 -2.25
CA PRO A 263 4.20 39.42 -3.52
C PRO A 263 4.39 38.26 -4.52
N TYR A 264 3.45 38.13 -5.44
CA TYR A 264 3.43 37.03 -6.40
C TYR A 264 3.19 37.51 -7.82
N GLU A 265 4.08 37.13 -8.73
CA GLU A 265 3.94 37.33 -10.17
C GLU A 265 3.70 35.96 -10.83
N ALA A 266 2.59 35.84 -11.54
CA ALA A 266 2.22 34.60 -12.21
C ALA A 266 3.17 34.29 -13.38
N PRO A 267 3.54 33.02 -13.61
CA PRO A 267 4.34 32.64 -14.76
C PRO A 267 3.57 32.84 -16.07
N SER A 268 4.29 32.98 -17.19
CA SER A 268 3.72 33.28 -18.50
C SER A 268 2.73 32.23 -19.04
N PHE A 269 2.77 30.99 -18.54
CA PHE A 269 1.85 29.91 -18.93
C PHE A 269 0.60 29.81 -18.04
N VAL A 270 0.36 30.79 -17.17
CA VAL A 270 -0.82 30.83 -16.30
C VAL A 270 -2.11 30.79 -17.12
N ILE A 271 -3.07 29.99 -16.66
CA ILE A 271 -4.44 30.00 -17.21
C ILE A 271 -5.32 30.72 -16.20
N LYS A 272 -5.98 31.80 -16.62
CA LYS A 272 -6.82 32.62 -15.73
C LYS A 272 -7.90 31.78 -15.06
N PHE A 273 -8.03 31.94 -13.75
CA PHE A 273 -9.04 31.27 -12.95
C PHE A 273 -10.35 32.07 -12.92
N ASP A 274 -11.43 31.48 -13.41
CA ASP A 274 -12.78 32.05 -13.32
C ASP A 274 -13.37 31.78 -11.93
N ALA A 275 -12.98 32.63 -10.97
CA ALA A 275 -13.34 32.47 -9.57
C ALA A 275 -14.85 32.59 -9.30
N GLU A 276 -15.54 33.46 -10.03
CA GLU A 276 -16.98 33.65 -9.89
C GLU A 276 -17.76 32.37 -10.22
N LYS A 277 -17.50 31.77 -11.39
CA LYS A 277 -18.14 30.50 -11.77
C LYS A 277 -17.69 29.34 -10.89
N ALA A 278 -16.39 29.27 -10.57
CA ALA A 278 -15.86 28.21 -9.72
C ALA A 278 -16.52 28.22 -8.33
N LYS A 279 -16.66 29.40 -7.71
CA LYS A 279 -17.34 29.58 -6.42
C LYS A 279 -18.82 29.23 -6.50
N ALA A 280 -19.49 29.64 -7.57
CA ALA A 280 -20.91 29.33 -7.81
C ALA A 280 -21.18 27.81 -7.86
N LYS A 281 -20.19 27.00 -8.24
CA LYS A 281 -20.26 25.53 -8.27
C LYS A 281 -19.40 24.83 -7.23
N GLY A 282 -19.22 25.44 -6.06
CA GLY A 282 -18.69 24.76 -4.88
C GLY A 282 -17.17 24.56 -4.81
N ARG A 283 -16.40 25.06 -5.79
CA ARG A 283 -14.93 25.13 -5.70
C ARG A 283 -14.56 26.31 -4.79
N LYS A 284 -14.32 26.01 -3.52
CA LYS A 284 -14.04 27.00 -2.48
C LYS A 284 -12.56 26.99 -2.09
N ILE A 285 -11.97 28.17 -2.03
CA ILE A 285 -10.67 28.42 -1.39
C ILE A 285 -10.94 28.59 0.10
N LYS A 286 -10.53 27.62 0.92
CA LYS A 286 -10.80 27.61 2.37
C LYS A 286 -9.55 27.87 3.23
N GLN A 287 -8.38 27.73 2.64
CA GLN A 287 -7.07 27.79 3.30
C GLN A 287 -5.96 27.77 2.22
N PHE A 288 -4.73 28.07 2.62
CA PHE A 288 -3.58 28.20 1.71
C PHE A 288 -2.48 27.14 1.92
N VAL A 289 -2.45 26.48 3.09
CA VAL A 289 -1.35 25.60 3.52
C VAL A 289 -1.31 24.28 2.74
N ASP A 290 -2.45 23.63 2.56
CA ASP A 290 -2.61 22.42 1.75
C ASP A 290 -3.28 22.77 0.41
N GLY A 291 -2.98 22.03 -0.64
CA GLY A 291 -3.52 22.32 -1.97
C GLY A 291 -5.01 22.02 -2.11
N PHE A 292 -5.55 22.36 -3.27
CA PHE A 292 -6.94 22.13 -3.61
C PHE A 292 -7.08 20.89 -4.50
N TRP A 293 -7.77 19.87 -4.01
CA TRP A 293 -7.98 18.63 -4.76
C TRP A 293 -8.81 18.83 -6.05
N TRP A 294 -9.60 19.91 -6.14
CA TRP A 294 -10.48 20.21 -7.26
C TRP A 294 -9.77 20.92 -8.44
N VAL A 295 -8.47 21.23 -8.31
CA VAL A 295 -7.64 21.62 -9.45
C VAL A 295 -7.21 20.33 -10.14
N GLU A 296 -8.09 19.86 -11.01
CA GLU A 296 -7.97 18.58 -11.69
C GLU A 296 -8.52 18.63 -13.11
N LEU A 297 -8.08 17.69 -13.95
CA LEU A 297 -8.55 17.54 -15.33
C LEU A 297 -8.83 16.07 -15.61
N GLY A 298 -10.02 15.80 -16.12
CA GLY A 298 -10.42 14.50 -16.69
C GLY A 298 -10.13 14.43 -18.18
N SER A 299 -10.38 13.26 -18.78
CA SER A 299 -10.33 13.05 -20.22
C SER A 299 -11.39 12.01 -20.60
N ASP A 300 -11.99 12.17 -21.77
CA ASP A 300 -12.82 11.19 -22.47
C ASP A 300 -12.05 10.37 -23.51
N TYR A 301 -10.73 10.58 -23.60
CA TYR A 301 -9.77 9.80 -24.36
C TYR A 301 -8.88 8.98 -23.40
N ASP A 302 -7.74 8.45 -23.87
CA ASP A 302 -6.78 7.76 -22.99
C ASP A 302 -6.05 8.77 -22.08
N ILE A 303 -6.43 8.81 -20.80
CA ILE A 303 -5.79 9.65 -19.77
C ILE A 303 -4.28 9.37 -19.58
N VAL A 304 -3.79 8.21 -20.04
CA VAL A 304 -2.36 7.89 -20.05
C VAL A 304 -1.64 8.66 -21.15
N ASP A 305 -2.25 8.77 -22.33
CA ASP A 305 -1.68 9.46 -23.50
C ASP A 305 -1.61 10.98 -23.27
N VAL A 306 -2.71 11.58 -22.82
CA VAL A 306 -2.81 13.04 -22.61
C VAL A 306 -2.12 13.56 -21.33
N GLN A 307 -1.36 12.71 -20.64
CA GLN A 307 -0.82 13.01 -19.30
C GLN A 307 0.04 14.28 -19.27
N GLU A 308 0.94 14.47 -20.24
CA GLU A 308 1.85 15.62 -20.27
C GLU A 308 1.13 16.92 -20.62
N GLU A 309 0.15 16.86 -21.52
CA GLU A 309 -0.72 18.01 -21.85
C GLU A 309 -1.55 18.42 -20.64
N ASN A 310 -2.20 17.44 -19.99
CA ASN A 310 -2.98 17.67 -18.77
C ASN A 310 -2.11 18.19 -17.64
N ARG A 311 -0.89 17.67 -17.44
CA ARG A 311 0.07 18.18 -16.46
C ARG A 311 0.39 19.66 -16.71
N HIS A 312 0.68 20.03 -17.96
CA HIS A 312 1.01 21.41 -18.30
C HIS A 312 -0.18 22.35 -18.04
N LYS A 313 -1.37 21.98 -18.49
CA LYS A 313 -2.60 22.76 -18.22
C LYS A 313 -2.90 22.88 -16.73
N LEU A 314 -2.77 21.79 -15.98
CA LEU A 314 -3.00 21.77 -14.53
C LEU A 314 -2.05 22.72 -13.79
N MET A 315 -0.78 22.78 -14.19
CA MET A 315 0.16 23.78 -13.66
C MET A 315 -0.32 25.21 -13.95
N GLY A 316 -0.76 25.48 -15.19
CA GLY A 316 -1.33 26.77 -15.58
C GLY A 316 -2.54 27.16 -14.73
N TYR A 317 -3.49 26.25 -14.53
CA TYR A 317 -4.67 26.47 -13.68
C TYR A 317 -4.33 26.64 -12.20
N LEU A 318 -3.40 25.85 -11.65
CA LEU A 318 -2.96 25.98 -10.26
C LEU A 318 -2.35 27.36 -10.02
N HIS A 319 -1.48 27.82 -10.92
CA HIS A 319 -0.93 29.17 -10.85
C HIS A 319 -2.01 30.23 -11.02
N GLY A 320 -3.05 29.98 -11.83
CA GLY A 320 -4.20 30.89 -11.96
C GLY A 320 -5.01 31.02 -10.68
N VAL A 321 -5.21 29.91 -9.96
CA VAL A 321 -5.87 29.93 -8.64
C VAL A 321 -5.01 30.69 -7.63
N TRP A 322 -3.69 30.48 -7.62
CA TRP A 322 -2.80 31.19 -6.71
C TRP A 322 -2.67 32.68 -7.03
N ASP A 323 -2.62 33.04 -8.31
CA ASP A 323 -2.65 34.42 -8.79
C ASP A 323 -3.91 35.14 -8.32
N TYR A 324 -5.07 34.51 -8.48
CA TYR A 324 -6.32 35.04 -7.95
C TYR A 324 -6.28 35.22 -6.43
N ILE A 325 -5.73 34.27 -5.67
CA ILE A 325 -5.57 34.40 -4.21
C ILE A 325 -4.70 35.62 -3.86
N LYS A 326 -3.56 35.80 -4.54
CA LYS A 326 -2.58 36.84 -4.19
C LYS A 326 -2.94 38.23 -4.69
N ASN A 327 -3.60 38.33 -5.84
CA ASN A 327 -3.68 39.58 -6.60
C ASN A 327 -5.11 40.11 -6.83
N SER A 328 -6.16 39.36 -6.47
CA SER A 328 -7.56 39.83 -6.61
C SER A 328 -7.98 40.88 -5.59
N GLY A 329 -7.34 40.91 -4.42
CA GLY A 329 -7.80 41.67 -3.25
C GLY A 329 -8.84 40.94 -2.39
N ASP A 330 -9.34 39.76 -2.81
CA ASP A 330 -10.36 39.01 -2.08
C ASP A 330 -9.82 38.21 -0.87
N PHE A 331 -8.49 38.01 -0.81
CA PHE A 331 -7.82 37.25 0.26
C PHE A 331 -6.63 38.04 0.86
N PRO A 332 -6.89 39.19 1.51
CA PRO A 332 -5.82 40.00 2.13
C PRO A 332 -5.01 39.20 3.17
N GLU A 333 -5.62 38.21 3.84
CA GLU A 333 -4.94 37.32 4.79
C GLU A 333 -3.84 36.45 4.14
N SER A 334 -3.82 36.36 2.81
CA SER A 334 -2.77 35.63 2.08
C SER A 334 -1.48 36.44 1.91
N GLU A 335 -1.43 37.71 2.34
CA GLU A 335 -0.30 38.64 2.12
C GLU A 335 1.06 38.00 2.42
N ASN A 336 1.19 37.37 3.59
CA ASN A 336 2.45 36.77 4.05
C ASN A 336 2.71 35.35 3.56
N PHE A 337 1.75 34.73 2.88
CA PHE A 337 1.87 33.38 2.37
C PHE A 337 2.66 33.37 1.05
N ALA A 338 3.69 32.53 1.02
CA ALA A 338 4.45 32.17 -0.18
C ALA A 338 4.03 30.79 -0.67
N LEU A 339 4.02 30.60 -2.00
CA LEU A 339 3.93 29.28 -2.61
C LEU A 339 5.23 28.52 -2.33
N ASP A 340 5.18 27.54 -1.43
CA ASP A 340 6.35 26.78 -0.93
C ASP A 340 6.62 25.54 -1.79
N TRP A 341 5.56 24.92 -2.32
CA TRP A 341 5.66 23.74 -3.16
C TRP A 341 4.51 23.67 -4.17
N VAL A 342 4.82 23.15 -5.36
CA VAL A 342 3.84 22.77 -6.39
C VAL A 342 4.17 21.36 -6.85
N GLY A 343 3.15 20.50 -6.94
CA GLY A 343 3.30 19.15 -7.45
C GLY A 343 3.78 19.16 -8.90
N SER A 344 4.81 18.37 -9.20
CA SER A 344 5.29 18.21 -10.58
C SER A 344 4.58 17.06 -11.31
N LEU A 345 3.94 16.16 -10.55
CA LEU A 345 3.21 15.00 -11.07
C LEU A 345 1.74 15.07 -10.62
N PRO A 346 0.78 15.12 -11.55
CA PRO A 346 -0.64 15.04 -11.22
C PRO A 346 -0.99 13.67 -10.63
N GLY A 347 -1.70 13.67 -9.51
CA GLY A 347 -2.21 12.47 -8.85
C GLY A 347 -3.41 11.90 -9.60
N ARG A 348 -3.17 10.97 -10.52
CA ARG A 348 -4.23 10.30 -11.29
C ARG A 348 -5.14 9.44 -10.40
N ARG A 349 -6.45 9.48 -10.65
CA ARG A 349 -7.47 8.73 -9.90
C ARG A 349 -7.90 7.44 -10.58
N GLU A 350 -7.92 7.45 -11.91
CA GLU A 350 -8.40 6.36 -12.74
C GLU A 350 -7.57 6.28 -14.03
N SER A 351 -7.41 5.06 -14.52
CA SER A 351 -6.90 4.78 -15.87
C SER A 351 -7.48 3.44 -16.34
N ARG A 352 -6.68 2.38 -16.37
CA ARG A 352 -7.14 1.03 -16.72
C ARG A 352 -7.70 0.30 -15.51
N ARG A 353 -8.88 -0.30 -15.64
CA ARG A 353 -9.45 -1.25 -14.68
C ARG A 353 -9.37 -2.66 -15.27
N PHE A 354 -8.57 -3.55 -14.68
CA PHE A 354 -8.39 -4.90 -15.20
C PHE A 354 -9.60 -5.80 -14.91
N ILE A 355 -9.79 -6.84 -15.72
CA ILE A 355 -10.91 -7.76 -15.59
C ILE A 355 -10.45 -9.02 -14.87
N GLY A 356 -11.05 -9.27 -13.70
CA GLY A 356 -10.97 -10.53 -12.99
C GLY A 356 -12.22 -11.38 -13.17
N ASP A 357 -12.32 -12.44 -12.38
CA ASP A 357 -13.51 -13.31 -12.38
C ASP A 357 -14.76 -12.61 -11.82
N TYR A 358 -14.59 -11.45 -11.20
CA TYR A 358 -15.67 -10.60 -10.75
C TYR A 358 -15.31 -9.13 -10.86
N ILE A 359 -16.22 -8.34 -11.42
CA ILE A 359 -16.14 -6.88 -11.43
C ILE A 359 -17.00 -6.36 -10.27
N LEU A 360 -16.37 -5.75 -9.26
CA LEU A 360 -17.09 -5.17 -8.13
C LEU A 360 -17.85 -3.91 -8.57
N SER A 361 -19.14 -3.85 -8.25
CA SER A 361 -20.06 -2.81 -8.73
C SER A 361 -20.59 -1.89 -7.63
N GLU A 362 -21.14 -0.73 -8.00
CA GLU A 362 -21.88 0.20 -7.14
C GLU A 362 -22.95 -0.55 -6.34
N GLY A 363 -23.72 -1.40 -7.00
CA GLY A 363 -24.79 -2.19 -6.37
C GLY A 363 -24.25 -3.10 -5.26
N ASP A 364 -23.07 -3.68 -5.42
CA ASP A 364 -22.44 -4.48 -4.37
C ASP A 364 -22.06 -3.64 -3.15
N LEU A 365 -21.55 -2.42 -3.38
CA LEU A 365 -21.17 -1.49 -2.31
C LEU A 365 -22.41 -0.99 -1.56
N LEU A 366 -23.42 -0.49 -2.28
CA LEU A 366 -24.64 0.09 -1.69
C LEU A 366 -25.45 -0.94 -0.89
N ASN A 367 -25.49 -2.19 -1.36
CA ASN A 367 -26.20 -3.28 -0.68
C ASN A 367 -25.35 -3.99 0.38
N HIS A 368 -24.11 -3.55 0.62
CA HIS A 368 -23.17 -4.16 1.58
C HIS A 368 -23.06 -5.68 1.39
N LYS A 369 -22.97 -6.10 0.12
CA LYS A 369 -23.04 -7.50 -0.28
C LYS A 369 -22.00 -8.31 0.48
N HIS A 370 -22.43 -9.47 0.97
CA HIS A 370 -21.52 -10.42 1.57
C HIS A 370 -20.81 -11.24 0.50
N PHE A 371 -19.49 -11.36 0.63
CA PHE A 371 -18.64 -12.21 -0.19
C PHE A 371 -17.97 -13.26 0.69
N GLU A 372 -18.16 -14.53 0.35
CA GLU A 372 -17.44 -15.66 0.97
C GLU A 372 -15.93 -15.53 0.80
N ASP A 373 -15.50 -14.88 -0.28
CA ASP A 373 -14.10 -14.60 -0.61
C ASP A 373 -13.66 -13.17 -0.29
N ALA A 374 -14.32 -12.50 0.66
CA ALA A 374 -13.89 -11.18 1.13
C ALA A 374 -12.46 -11.22 1.69
N ILE A 375 -11.63 -10.24 1.30
CA ILE A 375 -10.24 -10.08 1.79
C ILE A 375 -10.00 -8.83 2.61
N GLY A 376 -10.99 -7.95 2.68
CA GLY A 376 -10.88 -6.63 3.25
C GLY A 376 -12.13 -5.82 2.98
N PHE A 377 -12.05 -4.51 3.15
CA PHE A 377 -13.21 -3.64 3.14
C PHE A 377 -12.87 -2.21 2.73
N GLY A 378 -13.91 -1.44 2.43
CA GLY A 378 -13.85 0.00 2.26
C GLY A 378 -15.12 0.66 2.77
N GLY A 379 -15.20 1.98 2.64
CA GLY A 379 -16.33 2.77 3.15
C GLY A 379 -16.17 4.27 2.99
N TRP A 380 -15.26 4.72 2.11
CA TRP A 380 -15.29 6.09 1.62
C TRP A 380 -16.58 6.32 0.85
N SER A 381 -17.11 7.54 0.82
CA SER A 381 -18.29 7.86 0.00
C SER A 381 -18.07 7.56 -1.48
N LEU A 382 -19.15 7.38 -2.24
CA LEU A 382 -19.07 7.39 -3.70
C LEU A 382 -18.72 8.82 -4.15
N ASP A 383 -17.44 9.06 -4.41
CA ASP A 383 -16.81 10.36 -4.69
C ASP A 383 -16.39 10.42 -6.16
N GLU A 384 -17.37 10.61 -7.03
CA GLU A 384 -17.18 10.69 -8.49
C GLU A 384 -16.75 12.11 -8.87
N HIS A 385 -15.55 12.24 -9.41
CA HIS A 385 -15.03 13.54 -9.82
C HIS A 385 -15.65 14.01 -11.13
N ASN A 386 -15.79 15.33 -11.25
CA ASN A 386 -16.42 15.98 -12.40
C ASN A 386 -15.76 15.58 -13.74
N PRO A 387 -16.53 15.06 -14.71
CA PRO A 387 -16.09 14.90 -16.10
C PRO A 387 -15.72 16.26 -16.71
N GLY A 388 -14.41 16.52 -16.84
CA GLY A 388 -13.84 17.78 -17.32
C GLY A 388 -13.18 18.63 -16.22
N GLY A 389 -13.31 18.27 -14.95
CA GLY A 389 -12.55 18.87 -13.85
C GLY A 389 -12.68 20.39 -13.77
N ILE A 390 -11.57 21.13 -13.77
CA ILE A 390 -11.54 22.59 -13.72
C ILE A 390 -11.98 23.27 -15.03
N GLU A 391 -11.99 22.56 -16.16
CA GLU A 391 -12.51 23.07 -17.43
C GLU A 391 -14.05 22.98 -17.50
N ASN A 392 -14.69 22.13 -16.68
CA ASN A 392 -16.15 22.09 -16.53
C ASN A 392 -16.63 22.80 -15.24
N LEU A 393 -16.76 24.13 -15.31
CA LEU A 393 -17.27 24.94 -14.21
C LEU A 393 -18.80 25.06 -14.17
N ASN A 394 -19.54 24.27 -14.97
CA ASN A 394 -21.01 24.23 -14.91
C ASN A 394 -21.52 23.26 -13.83
N ASP A 395 -20.66 22.36 -13.36
CA ASP A 395 -20.98 21.33 -12.37
C ASP A 395 -20.08 21.42 -11.13
N ASN A 396 -20.50 20.74 -10.06
CA ASN A 396 -19.72 20.59 -8.84
C ASN A 396 -18.37 19.89 -9.14
N PRO A 397 -17.30 20.15 -8.38
CA PRO A 397 -16.00 19.49 -8.62
C PRO A 397 -16.03 17.99 -8.36
N SER A 398 -16.93 17.52 -7.50
CA SER A 398 -17.20 16.11 -7.26
C SER A 398 -18.67 15.91 -6.90
N PHE A 399 -19.18 14.73 -7.21
CA PHE A 399 -20.49 14.21 -6.86
C PHE A 399 -20.34 13.15 -5.75
N PHE A 400 -20.69 13.54 -4.53
CA PHE A 400 -20.77 12.62 -3.39
C PHE A 400 -22.11 11.90 -3.38
N HIS A 401 -22.27 10.91 -4.26
CA HIS A 401 -23.54 10.22 -4.51
C HIS A 401 -24.11 9.50 -3.28
N HIS A 402 -23.24 8.89 -2.48
CA HIS A 402 -23.65 8.12 -1.32
C HIS A 402 -22.60 8.12 -0.21
N ASN A 403 -23.05 8.33 1.03
CA ASN A 403 -22.27 8.05 2.24
C ASN A 403 -22.82 6.78 2.89
N PHE A 404 -21.97 5.78 3.05
CA PHE A 404 -22.32 4.46 3.57
C PHE A 404 -22.68 4.52 5.07
N ARG A 405 -23.53 3.60 5.52
CA ARG A 405 -23.82 3.39 6.95
C ARG A 405 -22.88 2.36 7.57
N GLU A 406 -22.46 1.40 6.76
CA GLU A 406 -21.57 0.31 7.14
C GLU A 406 -20.46 0.18 6.10
N ILE A 407 -19.41 -0.55 6.43
CA ILE A 407 -18.34 -0.87 5.50
C ILE A 407 -18.80 -1.92 4.48
N TYR A 408 -18.33 -1.82 3.24
CA TYR A 408 -18.53 -2.84 2.21
C TYR A 408 -17.33 -3.78 2.13
N GLN A 409 -17.51 -4.97 1.54
CA GLN A 409 -16.45 -5.96 1.37
C GLN A 409 -15.83 -5.89 -0.04
N VAL A 410 -14.55 -6.26 -0.13
CA VAL A 410 -13.84 -6.46 -1.41
C VAL A 410 -13.55 -7.95 -1.60
N PRO A 411 -14.04 -8.60 -2.67
CA PRO A 411 -13.79 -10.02 -2.93
C PRO A 411 -12.43 -10.27 -3.59
N PHE A 412 -11.78 -11.38 -3.25
CA PHE A 412 -10.48 -11.77 -3.78
C PHE A 412 -10.49 -11.95 -5.31
N ARG A 413 -11.59 -12.48 -5.85
CA ARG A 413 -11.75 -12.71 -7.29
C ARG A 413 -11.79 -11.46 -8.17
N SER A 414 -11.82 -10.27 -7.56
CA SER A 414 -11.61 -8.98 -8.23
C SER A 414 -10.15 -8.55 -8.32
N LEU A 415 -9.20 -9.37 -7.85
CA LEU A 415 -7.77 -9.02 -7.71
C LEU A 415 -6.82 -9.90 -8.54
N TYR A 416 -7.34 -10.76 -9.42
CA TYR A 416 -6.53 -11.51 -10.37
C TYR A 416 -7.12 -11.47 -11.77
N SER A 417 -6.27 -11.65 -12.78
CA SER A 417 -6.68 -11.59 -14.18
C SER A 417 -7.54 -12.78 -14.58
N VAL A 418 -8.61 -12.51 -15.34
CA VAL A 418 -9.46 -13.54 -15.91
C VAL A 418 -8.71 -14.38 -16.96
N ASN A 419 -7.75 -13.80 -17.69
CA ASN A 419 -7.11 -14.43 -18.84
C ASN A 419 -5.60 -14.67 -18.69
N ILE A 420 -4.91 -13.96 -17.79
CA ILE A 420 -3.48 -14.18 -17.51
C ILE A 420 -3.32 -14.87 -16.17
N GLN A 421 -2.99 -16.16 -16.21
CA GLN A 421 -3.15 -17.11 -15.11
C GLN A 421 -2.31 -16.80 -13.88
N ASN A 422 -1.13 -16.18 -14.03
CA ASN A 422 -0.22 -15.86 -12.94
C ASN A 422 -0.11 -14.35 -12.64
N LEU A 423 -1.10 -13.57 -13.09
CA LEU A 423 -1.17 -12.13 -12.86
C LEU A 423 -2.24 -11.80 -11.82
N MET A 424 -1.82 -11.12 -10.76
CA MET A 424 -2.68 -10.40 -9.83
C MET A 424 -2.55 -8.89 -10.02
N PHE A 425 -3.53 -8.14 -9.52
CA PHE A 425 -3.49 -6.68 -9.48
C PHE A 425 -4.22 -6.14 -8.26
N ALA A 426 -3.76 -5.01 -7.74
CA ALA A 426 -4.35 -4.37 -6.57
C ALA A 426 -4.16 -2.86 -6.59
N GLY A 427 -5.18 -2.15 -6.09
CA GLY A 427 -5.23 -0.68 -6.09
C GLY A 427 -6.31 -0.16 -7.03
N ARG A 428 -6.11 1.03 -7.59
CA ARG A 428 -7.08 1.68 -8.48
C ARG A 428 -7.29 0.95 -9.82
N ASN A 429 -6.41 0.01 -10.16
CA ASN A 429 -6.48 -0.81 -11.36
C ASN A 429 -7.22 -2.16 -11.14
N ALA A 430 -7.74 -2.41 -9.94
CA ALA A 430 -8.49 -3.63 -9.63
C ALA A 430 -9.77 -3.78 -10.46
N SER A 431 -10.39 -4.96 -10.40
CA SER A 431 -11.59 -5.27 -11.18
C SER A 431 -12.85 -4.68 -10.57
N LEU A 432 -13.20 -3.49 -11.08
CA LEU A 432 -14.20 -2.58 -10.53
C LEU A 432 -14.97 -1.92 -11.68
N THR A 433 -16.22 -1.52 -11.45
CA THR A 433 -16.90 -0.52 -12.28
C THR A 433 -16.36 0.88 -11.98
N HIS A 434 -16.65 1.86 -12.85
CA HIS A 434 -16.29 3.26 -12.63
C HIS A 434 -16.84 3.82 -11.32
N ILE A 435 -18.13 3.59 -11.05
CA ILE A 435 -18.75 4.13 -9.84
C ILE A 435 -18.20 3.42 -8.60
N ALA A 436 -17.97 2.11 -8.63
CA ALA A 436 -17.34 1.41 -7.50
C ALA A 436 -15.92 1.95 -7.23
N LEU A 437 -15.15 2.22 -8.28
CA LEU A 437 -13.81 2.81 -8.18
C LEU A 437 -13.81 4.13 -7.41
N SER A 438 -14.85 4.96 -7.55
CA SER A 438 -14.97 6.26 -6.87
C SER A 438 -14.81 6.18 -5.34
N SER A 439 -15.12 5.02 -4.75
CA SER A 439 -14.92 4.72 -3.33
C SER A 439 -13.72 3.81 -3.07
N THR A 440 -13.52 2.77 -3.87
CA THR A 440 -12.52 1.72 -3.57
C THR A 440 -11.08 2.16 -3.86
N ARG A 441 -10.87 3.19 -4.71
CA ARG A 441 -9.54 3.74 -5.06
C ARG A 441 -8.80 4.41 -3.90
N ILE A 442 -9.45 4.55 -2.75
CA ILE A 442 -8.89 5.18 -1.57
C ILE A 442 -7.77 4.31 -1.01
N GLN A 443 -6.66 4.95 -0.64
CA GLN A 443 -5.38 4.28 -0.46
C GLN A 443 -5.37 3.25 0.68
N GLY A 444 -6.14 3.48 1.75
CA GLY A 444 -6.35 2.50 2.83
C GLY A 444 -6.98 1.21 2.32
N THR A 445 -8.08 1.31 1.56
CA THR A 445 -8.74 0.18 0.90
C THR A 445 -7.81 -0.52 -0.10
N CYS A 446 -7.05 0.25 -0.89
CA CYS A 446 -6.05 -0.29 -1.82
C CYS A 446 -4.94 -1.07 -1.10
N ALA A 447 -4.53 -0.62 0.09
CA ALA A 447 -3.52 -1.28 0.88
C ALA A 447 -3.98 -2.66 1.39
N LEU A 448 -5.28 -2.80 1.72
CA LEU A 448 -5.87 -4.10 2.07
C LEU A 448 -5.89 -5.06 0.88
N MET A 449 -6.27 -4.57 -0.31
CA MET A 449 -6.19 -5.36 -1.55
C MET A 449 -4.75 -5.83 -1.80
N GLY A 450 -3.78 -4.92 -1.63
CA GLY A 450 -2.36 -5.20 -1.74
C GLY A 450 -1.90 -6.31 -0.81
N GLN A 451 -2.17 -6.18 0.49
CA GLN A 451 -1.82 -7.19 1.49
C GLN A 451 -2.43 -8.57 1.13
N ALA A 452 -3.67 -8.60 0.62
CA ALA A 452 -4.33 -9.83 0.18
C ALA A 452 -3.60 -10.54 -0.97
N VAL A 453 -3.27 -9.82 -2.05
CA VAL A 453 -2.57 -10.43 -3.20
C VAL A 453 -1.13 -10.82 -2.86
N GLY A 454 -0.46 -10.07 -1.98
CA GLY A 454 0.87 -10.43 -1.49
C GLY A 454 0.89 -11.74 -0.71
N THR A 455 -0.03 -11.91 0.25
CA THR A 455 -0.19 -13.17 0.99
C THR A 455 -0.60 -14.33 0.07
N ALA A 456 -1.51 -14.08 -0.88
CA ALA A 456 -1.94 -15.09 -1.84
C ALA A 456 -0.81 -15.54 -2.79
N ALA A 457 0.08 -14.63 -3.19
CA ALA A 457 1.22 -14.95 -4.06
C ALA A 457 2.15 -15.97 -3.41
N THR A 458 2.43 -15.81 -2.11
CA THR A 458 3.23 -16.79 -1.37
C THR A 458 2.51 -18.14 -1.29
N MET A 459 1.19 -18.16 -1.06
CA MET A 459 0.42 -19.42 -1.09
C MET A 459 0.45 -20.10 -2.45
N CYS A 460 0.42 -19.33 -3.54
CA CYS A 460 0.56 -19.86 -4.91
C CYS A 460 1.90 -20.58 -5.07
N ASN A 461 2.99 -19.98 -4.60
CA ASN A 461 4.33 -20.57 -4.66
C ASN A 461 4.48 -21.79 -3.74
N GLU A 462 4.04 -21.69 -2.48
CA GLU A 462 4.12 -22.77 -1.48
C GLU A 462 3.38 -24.04 -1.94
N LYS A 463 2.25 -23.88 -2.61
CA LYS A 463 1.37 -24.99 -3.03
C LYS A 463 1.48 -25.33 -4.51
N ASN A 464 2.29 -24.58 -5.28
CA ASN A 464 2.39 -24.67 -6.73
C ASN A 464 1.00 -24.59 -7.43
N ILE A 465 0.22 -23.58 -7.06
CA ILE A 465 -1.12 -23.28 -7.59
C ILE A 465 -1.18 -21.86 -8.15
N LEU A 466 -2.26 -21.53 -8.84
CA LEU A 466 -2.49 -20.19 -9.40
C LEU A 466 -3.51 -19.38 -8.57
N PRO A 467 -3.54 -18.04 -8.68
CA PRO A 467 -4.46 -17.17 -7.93
C PRO A 467 -5.93 -17.60 -7.97
N ARG A 468 -6.42 -18.04 -9.13
CA ARG A 468 -7.79 -18.55 -9.29
C ARG A 468 -8.08 -19.76 -8.38
N GLU A 469 -7.12 -20.65 -8.21
CA GLU A 469 -7.26 -21.81 -7.33
C GLU A 469 -7.24 -21.41 -5.85
N VAL A 470 -6.52 -20.35 -5.48
CA VAL A 470 -6.61 -19.78 -4.14
C VAL A 470 -8.05 -19.34 -3.85
N ALA A 471 -8.69 -18.64 -4.79
CA ALA A 471 -10.08 -18.20 -4.64
C ALA A 471 -11.07 -19.37 -4.52
N GLN A 472 -10.88 -20.43 -5.31
CA GLN A 472 -11.82 -21.55 -5.38
C GLN A 472 -11.66 -22.56 -4.25
N LYS A 473 -10.43 -22.81 -3.80
CA LYS A 473 -10.10 -23.95 -2.91
C LYS A 473 -9.42 -23.55 -1.59
N HIS A 474 -8.74 -22.41 -1.55
CA HIS A 474 -7.90 -22.02 -0.41
C HIS A 474 -8.27 -20.66 0.21
N ILE A 475 -9.46 -20.14 -0.08
CA ILE A 475 -9.86 -18.81 0.36
C ILE A 475 -9.92 -18.68 1.89
N GLN A 476 -10.37 -19.74 2.58
CA GLN A 476 -10.41 -19.73 4.04
C GLN A 476 -9.00 -19.65 4.65
N GLU A 477 -8.02 -20.33 4.05
CA GLU A 477 -6.61 -20.28 4.46
C GLU A 477 -6.03 -18.89 4.25
N LEU A 478 -6.29 -18.27 3.09
CA LEU A 478 -5.90 -16.88 2.82
C LEU A 478 -6.50 -15.93 3.86
N GLN A 479 -7.79 -16.04 4.15
CA GLN A 479 -8.48 -15.21 5.14
C GLN A 479 -7.93 -15.41 6.56
N GLU A 480 -7.58 -16.64 6.97
CA GLU A 480 -6.94 -16.87 8.28
C GLU A 480 -5.55 -16.24 8.35
N LYS A 481 -4.73 -16.35 7.29
CA LYS A 481 -3.42 -15.69 7.20
C LYS A 481 -3.57 -14.17 7.29
N LEU A 482 -4.50 -13.58 6.55
CA LEU A 482 -4.79 -12.15 6.57
C LEU A 482 -5.26 -11.67 7.95
N MET A 483 -6.22 -12.38 8.55
CA MET A 483 -6.72 -12.03 9.88
C MET A 483 -5.66 -12.19 10.96
N ARG A 484 -4.75 -13.16 10.83
CA ARG A 484 -3.59 -13.28 11.73
C ARG A 484 -2.66 -12.06 11.61
N ASP A 485 -2.40 -11.60 10.39
CA ASP A 485 -1.64 -10.39 10.09
C ASP A 485 -2.49 -9.10 10.17
N ASP A 486 -3.43 -9.09 11.12
CA ASP A 486 -4.24 -7.96 11.56
C ASP A 486 -5.20 -7.37 10.51
N VAL A 487 -5.38 -7.97 9.34
CA VAL A 487 -6.44 -7.54 8.41
C VAL A 487 -7.80 -7.89 9.01
N TYR A 488 -8.68 -6.89 9.09
CA TYR A 488 -10.07 -7.13 9.48
C TYR A 488 -10.91 -7.50 8.25
N ILE A 489 -11.63 -8.61 8.34
CA ILE A 489 -12.56 -9.07 7.31
C ILE A 489 -13.97 -8.98 7.91
N PRO A 490 -14.84 -8.08 7.43
CA PRO A 490 -16.18 -7.88 8.00
C PRO A 490 -16.98 -9.18 8.00
N LYS A 491 -17.89 -9.34 8.97
CA LYS A 491 -18.82 -10.49 9.05
C LYS A 491 -18.13 -11.86 9.12
N ARG A 492 -16.83 -11.91 9.43
CA ARG A 492 -16.04 -13.14 9.54
C ARG A 492 -15.31 -13.20 10.89
N LYS A 493 -15.43 -14.32 11.59
CA LYS A 493 -14.62 -14.62 12.79
C LYS A 493 -13.42 -15.49 12.42
N ALA A 494 -12.29 -15.29 13.08
CA ALA A 494 -11.12 -16.15 12.90
C ALA A 494 -11.38 -17.57 13.42
N LYS A 495 -11.10 -18.56 12.57
CA LYS A 495 -11.27 -20.00 12.83
C LYS A 495 -9.94 -20.75 12.80
N ASP A 496 -8.85 -20.08 13.14
CA ASP A 496 -7.55 -20.72 13.30
C ASP A 496 -7.60 -21.84 14.35
N VAL A 497 -7.40 -23.07 13.89
CA VAL A 497 -7.40 -24.31 14.72
C VAL A 497 -6.05 -24.55 15.41
N ASN A 498 -5.00 -23.88 14.93
CA ASN A 498 -3.65 -23.96 15.47
C ASN A 498 -3.43 -22.96 16.62
N ASP A 499 -4.37 -22.05 16.85
CA ASP A 499 -4.34 -21.14 17.97
C ASP A 499 -4.61 -21.87 19.29
N LEU A 500 -3.54 -22.07 20.06
CA LEU A 500 -3.56 -22.72 21.36
C LEU A 500 -4.27 -21.87 22.42
N ALA A 501 -4.42 -20.54 22.22
CA ALA A 501 -5.11 -19.68 23.18
C ALA A 501 -6.59 -20.05 23.31
N LYS A 502 -7.22 -20.49 22.22
CA LYS A 502 -8.60 -21.03 22.22
C LYS A 502 -8.77 -22.32 23.01
N ARG A 503 -7.67 -23.01 23.32
CA ARG A 503 -7.67 -24.25 24.12
C ARG A 503 -7.39 -23.99 25.61
N ALA A 504 -7.22 -22.74 26.01
CA ALA A 504 -7.06 -22.39 27.42
C ALA A 504 -8.33 -22.75 28.20
N SER A 505 -8.17 -23.48 29.30
CA SER A 505 -9.27 -23.85 30.20
C SER A 505 -9.73 -22.67 31.05
N LEU A 506 -8.84 -21.70 31.30
CA LEU A 506 -9.15 -20.52 32.10
C LEU A 506 -8.49 -19.28 31.48
N ILE A 507 -9.28 -18.22 31.33
CA ILE A 507 -8.80 -16.89 30.92
C ILE A 507 -9.34 -15.88 31.91
N PHE A 508 -8.46 -15.17 32.59
CA PHE A 508 -8.83 -14.13 33.55
C PHE A 508 -7.88 -12.94 33.50
N ALA A 509 -8.32 -11.83 34.09
CA ALA A 509 -7.53 -10.63 34.19
C ALA A 509 -7.53 -10.10 35.62
N SER A 510 -6.48 -9.36 35.98
CA SER A 510 -6.32 -8.79 37.33
C SER A 510 -7.38 -7.76 37.70
N SER A 511 -7.93 -7.06 36.71
CA SER A 511 -9.03 -6.10 36.85
C SER A 511 -9.79 -6.00 35.53
N THR A 512 -11.05 -5.54 35.55
CA THR A 512 -11.86 -5.39 34.34
C THR A 512 -12.81 -4.21 34.48
N LYS A 513 -12.66 -3.21 33.60
CA LYS A 513 -13.58 -2.09 33.47
C LYS A 513 -14.72 -2.37 32.50
N SER A 514 -14.42 -3.01 31.38
CA SER A 514 -15.39 -3.35 30.34
C SER A 514 -14.94 -4.55 29.53
N GLY A 515 -15.91 -5.25 28.95
CA GLY A 515 -15.66 -6.50 28.22
C GLY A 515 -15.32 -7.67 29.14
N ASN A 516 -14.86 -8.77 28.56
CA ASN A 516 -14.54 -10.00 29.28
C ASN A 516 -13.22 -10.57 28.75
N ALA A 517 -12.36 -11.11 29.61
CA ALA A 517 -11.09 -11.70 29.20
C ALA A 517 -11.26 -12.85 28.18
N ASN A 518 -12.37 -13.59 28.23
CA ASN A 518 -12.72 -14.61 27.24
C ASN A 518 -12.98 -14.05 25.83
N ASN A 519 -13.21 -12.74 25.68
CA ASN A 519 -13.32 -12.14 24.36
C ASN A 519 -12.01 -12.19 23.57
N LEU A 520 -10.87 -12.30 24.25
CA LEU A 520 -9.54 -12.30 23.62
C LEU A 520 -9.30 -13.53 22.71
N THR A 521 -10.17 -14.54 22.76
CA THR A 521 -10.10 -15.74 21.92
C THR A 521 -11.36 -15.94 21.06
N ASN A 522 -12.27 -14.95 21.02
CA ASN A 522 -13.55 -15.06 20.30
C ASN A 522 -13.45 -14.94 18.77
N GLY A 523 -12.24 -14.63 18.27
CA GLY A 523 -11.93 -14.51 16.84
C GLY A 523 -12.33 -13.18 16.19
N ILE A 524 -12.70 -12.15 16.96
CA ILE A 524 -13.04 -10.81 16.47
C ILE A 524 -12.08 -9.79 17.11
N SER A 525 -11.26 -9.14 16.28
CA SER A 525 -10.22 -8.23 16.76
C SER A 525 -10.64 -6.76 16.84
N ARG A 526 -11.94 -6.44 16.94
CA ARG A 526 -12.48 -5.08 17.12
C ARG A 526 -13.91 -5.07 17.69
N ASP A 527 -14.32 -3.98 18.30
CA ASP A 527 -15.73 -3.75 18.65
C ASP A 527 -16.51 -3.41 17.37
N ILE A 528 -17.72 -3.96 17.23
CA ILE A 528 -18.53 -3.84 16.01
C ILE A 528 -19.95 -3.45 16.41
N ASP A 529 -20.48 -2.36 15.86
CA ASP A 529 -21.88 -1.94 16.05
C ASP A 529 -22.34 -1.91 17.52
N GLY A 530 -21.47 -1.42 18.41
CA GLY A 530 -21.73 -1.36 19.86
C GLY A 530 -21.52 -2.67 20.61
N LYS A 531 -21.31 -3.79 19.90
CA LYS A 531 -20.94 -5.07 20.50
C LYS A 531 -19.48 -5.06 20.94
N ILE A 532 -19.28 -5.33 22.23
CA ILE A 532 -17.96 -5.42 22.85
C ILE A 532 -17.31 -6.77 22.51
N ASN A 533 -16.16 -6.73 21.84
CA ASN A 533 -15.28 -7.88 21.60
C ASN A 533 -13.89 -7.69 22.23
N HIS A 534 -13.71 -6.66 23.07
CA HIS A 534 -12.48 -6.46 23.83
C HIS A 534 -12.54 -7.03 25.24
N TRP A 535 -11.38 -7.02 25.89
CA TRP A 535 -11.23 -6.85 27.34
C TRP A 535 -10.51 -5.52 27.62
N CYS A 536 -10.91 -4.84 28.70
CA CYS A 536 -10.38 -3.54 29.11
C CYS A 536 -10.11 -3.52 30.63
N SER A 537 -8.92 -3.10 31.04
CA SER A 537 -8.53 -2.98 32.44
C SER A 537 -9.16 -1.75 33.13
N GLU A 538 -9.20 -1.76 34.46
CA GLU A 538 -9.54 -0.57 35.26
C GLU A 538 -8.44 0.48 35.17
N ASP A 539 -7.20 0.05 35.42
CA ASP A 539 -6.00 0.88 35.44
C ASP A 539 -4.83 0.23 34.68
N LEU A 540 -3.69 0.92 34.61
CA LEU A 540 -2.41 0.36 34.14
C LEU A 540 -1.85 -0.69 35.10
N ASN A 541 -0.79 -1.40 34.67
CA ASN A 541 -0.18 -2.53 35.40
C ASN A 541 -1.13 -3.72 35.61
N ALA A 542 -2.19 -3.80 34.81
CA ALA A 542 -3.05 -4.98 34.77
C ALA A 542 -2.33 -6.16 34.09
N HIS A 543 -2.78 -7.37 34.37
CA HIS A 543 -2.34 -8.55 33.64
C HIS A 543 -3.52 -9.39 33.17
N VAL A 544 -3.32 -10.08 32.05
CA VAL A 544 -4.20 -11.14 31.54
C VAL A 544 -3.46 -12.47 31.62
N GLN A 545 -4.12 -13.52 32.10
CA GLN A 545 -3.56 -14.85 32.25
C GLN A 545 -4.41 -15.88 31.52
N LEU A 546 -3.75 -16.76 30.76
CA LEU A 546 -4.36 -17.93 30.11
C LEU A 546 -3.74 -19.18 30.72
N GLU A 547 -4.56 -20.13 31.15
CA GLU A 547 -4.11 -21.42 31.71
C GLU A 547 -4.65 -22.60 30.92
N TRP A 548 -3.83 -23.64 30.80
CA TRP A 548 -4.20 -24.92 30.20
C TRP A 548 -4.16 -26.02 31.24
N GLU A 549 -5.18 -26.89 31.26
CA GLU A 549 -5.19 -28.10 32.10
C GLU A 549 -4.02 -29.02 31.79
N THR A 550 -3.72 -29.19 30.50
CA THR A 550 -2.56 -29.95 30.02
C THR A 550 -1.51 -28.98 29.51
N PRO A 551 -0.23 -29.12 29.90
CA PRO A 551 0.81 -28.22 29.41
C PRO A 551 0.93 -28.25 27.89
N VAL A 552 1.08 -27.08 27.28
CA VAL A 552 1.22 -26.90 25.83
C VAL A 552 2.65 -26.50 25.46
N ASN A 553 3.09 -26.89 24.27
CA ASN A 553 4.33 -26.37 23.70
C ASN A 553 4.04 -25.03 23.01
N LEU A 554 4.83 -24.02 23.33
CA LEU A 554 4.63 -22.65 22.88
C LEU A 554 5.95 -22.09 22.34
N SER A 555 5.92 -21.47 21.16
CA SER A 555 7.05 -20.72 20.57
C SER A 555 6.70 -19.27 20.24
N LYS A 556 5.40 -18.94 20.24
CA LYS A 556 4.90 -17.64 19.79
C LYS A 556 3.67 -17.18 20.57
N VAL A 557 3.63 -15.88 20.88
CA VAL A 557 2.45 -15.18 21.41
C VAL A 557 2.21 -13.93 20.56
N GLU A 558 0.97 -13.76 20.09
CA GLU A 558 0.54 -12.62 19.28
C GLU A 558 -0.61 -11.92 20.00
N ILE A 559 -0.55 -10.58 20.09
CA ILE A 559 -1.51 -9.78 20.85
C ILE A 559 -1.98 -8.62 19.98
N LYS A 560 -3.29 -8.41 19.89
CA LYS A 560 -3.88 -7.22 19.25
C LYS A 560 -4.40 -6.27 20.31
N CYS A 561 -3.78 -5.10 20.41
CA CYS A 561 -4.17 -4.04 21.34
C CYS A 561 -5.07 -2.99 20.68
N ASP A 562 -5.61 -2.06 21.45
CA ASP A 562 -6.40 -0.95 20.93
C ASP A 562 -5.51 0.15 20.33
N SER A 563 -5.77 0.52 19.08
CA SER A 563 -5.17 1.70 18.43
C SER A 563 -6.22 2.78 18.16
N ASN A 564 -7.43 2.59 18.69
CA ASN A 564 -8.63 3.40 18.47
C ASN A 564 -8.97 3.55 16.98
N LEU A 565 -9.55 2.51 16.39
CA LEU A 565 -9.92 2.47 14.96
C LEU A 565 -11.05 3.44 14.57
N LYS A 566 -11.61 4.17 15.56
CA LYS A 566 -12.70 5.14 15.38
C LYS A 566 -12.21 6.60 15.28
N VAL A 567 -10.90 6.80 15.17
CA VAL A 567 -10.29 8.09 14.80
C VAL A 567 -9.42 7.89 13.57
N ASN A 568 -9.14 8.94 12.79
CA ASN A 568 -8.25 8.83 11.65
C ASN A 568 -6.80 9.12 12.04
N ILE A 569 -5.87 8.48 11.35
CA ILE A 569 -4.44 8.83 11.36
C ILE A 569 -4.12 9.32 9.96
N MET A 570 -3.84 10.62 9.82
CA MET A 570 -3.62 11.24 8.52
C MET A 570 -2.43 12.17 8.55
N MET A 571 -1.74 12.28 7.41
CA MET A 571 -0.72 13.30 7.16
C MET A 571 -1.38 14.52 6.51
N ARG A 572 -1.96 15.39 7.33
CA ARG A 572 -2.50 16.70 6.92
C ARG A 572 -1.69 17.78 7.62
N LYS A 573 -1.33 18.85 6.91
CA LYS A 573 -0.71 20.04 7.53
C LYS A 573 -1.76 21.02 8.07
N MET A 574 -3.02 20.82 7.67
CA MET A 574 -4.15 21.52 8.26
C MET A 574 -4.39 21.14 9.73
N PRO A 575 -5.02 22.03 10.52
CA PRO A 575 -5.47 21.70 11.87
C PRO A 575 -6.29 20.39 11.86
N PRO A 576 -6.03 19.48 12.81
CA PRO A 576 -6.74 18.20 12.86
C PRO A 576 -8.24 18.42 13.03
N LYS A 577 -9.05 17.63 12.32
CA LYS A 577 -10.49 17.61 12.59
C LYS A 577 -10.77 16.90 13.91
N LYS A 578 -11.99 17.06 14.43
CA LYS A 578 -12.44 16.46 15.71
C LYS A 578 -12.11 14.95 15.86
N ASN A 579 -12.10 14.20 14.76
CA ASN A 579 -11.87 12.75 14.75
C ASN A 579 -10.48 12.37 14.20
N ASP A 580 -9.52 13.28 14.15
CA ASP A 580 -8.16 13.02 13.66
C ASP A 580 -7.17 13.01 14.84
N ILE A 581 -6.15 12.15 14.76
CA ILE A 581 -5.01 12.16 15.70
C ILE A 581 -3.70 12.39 14.95
N THR A 582 -2.88 13.28 15.49
CA THR A 582 -1.58 13.67 14.91
C THR A 582 -0.39 13.07 15.64
N ILE A 583 -0.64 12.30 16.70
CA ILE A 583 0.35 11.60 17.53
C ILE A 583 0.12 10.09 17.46
N VAL A 584 1.04 9.31 18.05
CA VAL A 584 0.81 7.88 18.28
C VAL A 584 -0.50 7.72 19.09
N PRO A 585 -1.43 6.82 18.69
CA PRO A 585 -2.71 6.71 19.36
C PRO A 585 -2.55 6.54 20.88
N PRO A 586 -3.18 7.41 21.71
CA PRO A 586 -3.02 7.35 23.17
C PRO A 586 -3.40 5.99 23.79
N GLN A 587 -4.33 5.27 23.16
CA GLN A 587 -4.79 3.94 23.56
C GLN A 587 -3.76 2.84 23.29
N LEU A 588 -2.80 3.07 22.39
CA LEU A 588 -1.86 2.05 21.95
C LEU A 588 -0.99 1.60 23.12
N LEU A 589 -0.87 0.29 23.28
CA LEU A 589 -0.04 -0.31 24.32
C LEU A 589 1.44 -0.09 23.98
N LYS A 590 2.17 0.61 24.86
CA LYS A 590 3.56 1.01 24.68
C LYS A 590 4.53 0.00 25.30
N ARG A 591 4.28 -0.41 26.55
CA ARG A 591 5.15 -1.30 27.32
C ARG A 591 4.40 -2.50 27.86
N LEU A 592 4.95 -3.68 27.61
CA LEU A 592 4.44 -4.96 28.08
C LEU A 592 5.53 -6.02 28.10
N ASP A 593 5.29 -7.08 28.86
CA ASP A 593 6.04 -8.32 28.79
C ASP A 593 5.12 -9.53 28.89
N VAL A 594 5.65 -10.67 28.46
CA VAL A 594 4.96 -11.96 28.52
C VAL A 594 5.81 -12.92 29.35
N GLU A 595 5.17 -13.62 30.27
CA GLU A 595 5.75 -14.66 31.11
C GLU A 595 5.06 -16.00 30.84
N GLY A 596 5.78 -17.10 30.98
CA GLY A 596 5.27 -18.46 30.89
C GLY A 596 5.47 -19.21 32.20
N ARG A 597 4.49 -20.02 32.61
CA ARG A 597 4.57 -20.85 33.81
C ARG A 597 5.14 -22.22 33.49
N VAL A 598 6.40 -22.45 33.87
CA VAL A 598 7.17 -23.67 33.61
C VAL A 598 7.52 -24.33 34.94
N ASN A 599 7.08 -25.57 35.13
CA ASN A 599 7.27 -26.32 36.38
C ASN A 599 6.86 -25.52 37.62
N GLY A 600 5.74 -24.78 37.54
CA GLY A 600 5.21 -23.93 38.62
C GLY A 600 5.82 -22.53 38.73
N ASN A 601 6.93 -22.25 38.03
CA ASN A 601 7.62 -20.96 38.11
C ASN A 601 7.31 -20.07 36.91
N TRP A 602 7.16 -18.76 37.14
CA TRP A 602 7.02 -17.77 36.07
C TRP A 602 8.39 -17.42 35.50
N ILE A 603 8.55 -17.56 34.19
CA ILE A 603 9.75 -17.14 33.47
C ILE A 603 9.39 -16.13 32.40
N LYS A 604 10.26 -15.15 32.17
CA LYS A 604 10.05 -14.12 31.15
C LYS A 604 10.29 -14.69 29.74
N LEU A 605 9.31 -14.57 28.86
CA LEU A 605 9.35 -15.01 27.46
C LEU A 605 9.74 -13.86 26.51
N GLY A 606 9.43 -12.61 26.88
CA GLY A 606 9.86 -11.44 26.11
C GLY A 606 9.32 -10.12 26.69
N GLU A 607 9.91 -8.99 26.29
CA GLU A 607 9.45 -7.64 26.64
C GLU A 607 9.49 -6.71 25.42
N LYS A 608 8.55 -5.76 25.37
CA LYS A 608 8.60 -4.60 24.50
C LYS A 608 8.51 -3.36 25.38
N THR A 609 9.48 -2.45 25.24
CA THR A 609 9.54 -1.19 26.00
C THR A 609 8.98 0.02 25.26
N LYS A 610 8.90 -0.07 23.92
CA LYS A 610 8.38 0.98 23.03
C LYS A 610 7.71 0.37 21.81
N ASN A 611 6.56 -0.29 22.02
CA ASN A 611 5.75 -0.83 20.94
C ASN A 611 5.05 0.30 20.15
N ILE A 612 5.09 0.24 18.82
CA ILE A 612 4.38 1.18 17.93
C ILE A 612 3.47 0.44 16.94
N THR A 613 3.04 -0.78 17.27
CA THR A 613 2.22 -1.62 16.39
C THR A 613 0.96 -2.09 17.11
N ARG A 614 -0.15 -2.21 16.37
CA ARG A 614 -1.39 -2.79 16.89
C ARG A 614 -1.23 -4.29 17.20
N LEU A 615 -0.64 -5.02 16.26
CA LEU A 615 -0.31 -6.45 16.37
C LEU A 615 1.10 -6.63 16.94
N ILE A 616 1.18 -7.05 18.20
CA ILE A 616 2.43 -7.26 18.93
C ILE A 616 2.79 -8.74 18.86
N LYS A 617 3.98 -9.05 18.34
CA LYS A 617 4.46 -10.44 18.19
C LYS A 617 5.65 -10.71 19.13
N PHE A 618 5.59 -11.83 19.84
CA PHE A 618 6.70 -12.42 20.59
C PHE A 618 7.03 -13.78 19.99
N SER A 619 8.31 -14.04 19.75
CA SER A 619 8.82 -15.34 19.30
C SER A 619 10.01 -15.74 20.15
N PHE A 620 10.05 -16.99 20.56
CA PHE A 620 11.04 -17.55 21.47
C PHE A 620 11.20 -19.06 21.19
N ASN A 621 12.25 -19.66 21.76
CA ASN A 621 12.45 -21.10 21.64
C ASN A 621 11.27 -21.86 22.22
N GLN A 622 10.87 -22.96 21.57
CA GLN A 622 9.72 -23.75 22.00
C GLN A 622 9.87 -24.17 23.47
N ILE A 623 8.84 -23.91 24.25
CA ILE A 623 8.82 -24.17 25.68
C ILE A 623 7.47 -24.74 26.12
N LYS A 624 7.53 -25.71 27.03
CA LYS A 624 6.35 -26.35 27.59
C LYS A 624 5.83 -25.54 28.79
N VAL A 625 4.63 -24.99 28.67
CA VAL A 625 4.02 -24.11 29.68
C VAL A 625 2.65 -24.61 30.13
N THR A 626 2.30 -24.33 31.37
CA THR A 626 0.93 -24.54 31.91
C THR A 626 0.08 -23.28 31.89
N ALA A 627 0.71 -22.11 31.75
CA ALA A 627 0.03 -20.82 31.66
C ALA A 627 0.94 -19.78 30.99
N ILE A 628 0.33 -18.72 30.47
CA ILE A 628 1.02 -17.47 30.15
C ILE A 628 0.40 -16.31 30.91
N ARG A 629 1.20 -15.29 31.20
CA ARG A 629 0.77 -14.03 31.79
C ARG A 629 1.29 -12.89 30.95
N ILE A 630 0.40 -11.98 30.56
CA ILE A 630 0.73 -10.78 29.79
C ILE A 630 0.63 -9.60 30.74
N ASN A 631 1.77 -9.00 31.08
CA ASN A 631 1.85 -7.87 32.00
C ASN A 631 1.79 -6.56 31.20
N LEU A 632 0.77 -5.75 31.44
CA LEU A 632 0.41 -4.58 30.62
C LEU A 632 0.74 -3.30 31.38
N LYS A 633 1.88 -2.69 31.07
CA LYS A 633 2.53 -1.70 31.94
C LYS A 633 2.19 -0.26 31.59
N GLU A 634 2.21 0.09 30.31
CA GLU A 634 2.14 1.49 29.87
C GLU A 634 1.46 1.61 28.51
N THR A 635 0.61 2.63 28.31
CA THR A 635 0.12 3.07 26.99
C THR A 635 0.75 4.41 26.61
N TYR A 636 0.45 4.94 25.42
CA TYR A 636 0.92 6.27 25.03
C TYR A 636 0.18 7.43 25.72
N GLY A 637 -0.96 7.20 26.35
CA GLY A 637 -1.68 8.28 27.05
C GLY A 637 -2.94 7.90 27.82
N THR A 638 -3.52 6.71 27.63
CA THR A 638 -4.66 6.27 28.44
C THR A 638 -4.24 5.60 29.76
N LYS A 639 -5.02 5.81 30.82
CA LYS A 639 -4.79 5.18 32.13
C LYS A 639 -5.28 3.73 32.24
N TYR A 640 -5.76 3.15 31.14
CA TYR A 640 -6.26 1.78 31.05
C TYR A 640 -5.69 1.13 29.78
N VAL A 641 -5.76 -0.20 29.71
CA VAL A 641 -5.35 -1.00 28.56
C VAL A 641 -6.55 -1.73 28.00
N LYS A 642 -6.68 -1.75 26.67
CA LYS A 642 -7.70 -2.53 25.96
C LYS A 642 -7.04 -3.48 24.97
N LEU A 643 -7.40 -4.75 25.06
CA LEU A 643 -6.95 -5.82 24.16
C LEU A 643 -8.14 -6.44 23.44
N PHE A 644 -7.92 -6.88 22.21
CA PHE A 644 -8.93 -7.48 21.35
C PHE A 644 -8.66 -8.95 21.05
N GLU A 645 -7.40 -9.37 21.01
CA GLU A 645 -7.08 -10.75 20.67
C GLU A 645 -5.75 -11.16 21.30
N VAL A 646 -5.69 -12.41 21.75
CA VAL A 646 -4.45 -13.10 22.14
C VAL A 646 -4.43 -14.43 21.39
N ARG A 647 -3.35 -14.72 20.68
CA ARG A 647 -3.11 -16.00 20.01
C ARG A 647 -1.80 -16.62 20.45
N CYS A 648 -1.79 -17.95 20.52
CA CYS A 648 -0.65 -18.73 21.00
C CYS A 648 -0.33 -19.87 20.02
N TYR A 649 0.94 -20.09 19.70
CA TYR A 649 1.35 -21.13 18.76
C TYR A 649 2.56 -21.92 19.23
N SER A 650 2.60 -23.18 18.79
CA SER A 650 3.68 -24.16 19.03
C SER A 650 4.97 -23.81 18.30
#